data_AF-A0A7G8W0X9-F1
#
_entry.id   AF-A0A7G8W0X9-F1
#
_cell.length_a   1.000
_cell.length_b   1.000
_cell.length_c   1.000
_cell.angle_alpha   90.00
_cell.angle_beta   90.00
_cell.angle_gamma   90.00
#
_symmetry.space_group_name_H-M   'P 1'
#
loop_
_entity.id
_entity.type
_entity.pdbx_description
1 polymer ?
#
loop_
_entity_poly.entity_id
_entity_poly.type
_entity_poly.pdbx_seq_one_letter_code
_entity_poly.pdbx_strand_id
1 'polypeptide(L)'
;MTTVRPLAACPRAPARSDRSGAFAEPSHLRRLGWAVTGAAALAVSGCGGGGGGYNFPVIGATPAPSPAPSPAPAPAPAPAPATSSLSGVAATGAAFAGAHLTVVDKTGTTVCDTTTTPQGTYNCTLPATTQAPLVITARRGDQVLYSVTASTTGGNANVTPLTTIVVSRLSPAGDPSQLAAAIKAATRVVDEASIKAGVSELLLLLKPLLDVLGDKIDPITGAFSADGTGHDRVLDSVSVSVRPDGTAANIEITLRLVPTGGTDAAPVSITFRSSDATPPTLPPVTPSQLPTPGVAEAIASLLTRLTACYALPLSQRVNAPNDTAAVTGGPANVIAPACRTVFLGDDPASYLSGSSKVGRDINNAGSFAGLFRPGATGVVFDQGAIGFYRPNGDVVLKYHTIDVLGNATFDTLVARPVGGVLKLIGNQYVYSASVRPSVEDREFINSPAFDYVATGYNLFVANINDSGGNPLFAKVLVTAPDGQVYTLKPTVGNSYLGLTNSAGVLVSVTSILRLAALYRNSATAGNPADREGSVFLGPAQLNDAQLVALRDEGVWSMEFFHVDATKPNVVQSYRTLKRAPTRGETLQIRFLALTPEARSTLVSITSVSKSLTFGATSATVPNVFDFSIAGQPAWSVPEGSVPAINFAIFGRAPTVGGVAGARFDDGAGLASQARTAKVLCTPQSIGDPHCDTAATGVLQYAQGTSFNYMQLNSRSRDQLELFKGIAFYTYTP
;
A
#
# COMPACT_ATOMS: atom_id res chain seq x y z
N MET A 1 -18.99 43.20 -31.76
CA MET A 1 -17.74 42.61 -31.21
C MET A 1 -17.99 42.35 -29.75
N THR A 2 -18.11 41.08 -29.35
CA THR A 2 -18.61 40.71 -28.02
C THR A 2 -17.65 39.70 -27.42
N THR A 3 -16.89 40.12 -26.41
CA THR A 3 -15.82 39.32 -25.81
C THR A 3 -16.42 38.27 -24.88
N VAL A 4 -16.50 37.02 -25.35
CA VAL A 4 -16.92 35.87 -24.53
C VAL A 4 -15.83 35.57 -23.50
N ARG A 5 -16.14 35.75 -22.21
CA ARG A 5 -15.28 35.24 -21.12
C ARG A 5 -15.40 33.71 -21.06
N PRO A 6 -14.29 32.97 -20.90
CA PRO A 6 -14.38 31.54 -20.61
C PRO A 6 -14.96 31.32 -19.21
N LEU A 7 -16.01 30.50 -19.11
CA LEU A 7 -16.58 30.05 -17.85
C LEU A 7 -15.59 29.10 -17.15
N ALA A 8 -15.30 29.36 -15.87
CA ALA A 8 -14.45 28.47 -15.08
C ALA A 8 -15.20 27.16 -14.78
N ALA A 9 -14.61 26.02 -15.16
CA ALA A 9 -15.10 24.72 -14.75
C ALA A 9 -14.84 24.50 -13.25
N CYS A 10 -15.80 23.88 -12.55
CA CYS A 10 -15.60 23.49 -11.15
C CYS A 10 -14.35 22.61 -11.00
N PRO A 11 -13.50 22.82 -9.97
CA PRO A 11 -12.43 21.89 -9.67
C PRO A 11 -13.03 20.57 -9.19
N ARG A 12 -12.99 19.54 -10.03
CA ARG A 12 -13.37 18.18 -9.62
C ARG A 12 -12.38 17.68 -8.58
N ALA A 13 -12.88 17.10 -7.50
CA ALA A 13 -12.05 16.27 -6.64
C ALA A 13 -11.41 15.14 -7.47
N PRO A 14 -10.07 15.06 -7.53
CA PRO A 14 -9.38 14.13 -8.42
C PRO A 14 -9.59 12.67 -7.99
N ALA A 15 -9.99 11.84 -8.95
CA ALA A 15 -10.18 10.39 -8.82
C ALA A 15 -9.02 9.70 -8.06
N ARG A 16 -9.37 8.90 -7.04
CA ARG A 16 -8.40 8.30 -6.10
C ARG A 16 -7.81 6.94 -6.56
N SER A 17 -8.05 6.51 -7.81
CA SER A 17 -7.78 5.12 -8.24
C SER A 17 -6.53 4.86 -9.08
N ASP A 18 -5.82 5.88 -9.58
CA ASP A 18 -4.56 5.71 -10.35
C ASP A 18 -3.65 6.95 -10.22
N ARG A 19 -3.08 7.17 -9.02
CA ARG A 19 -2.17 8.29 -8.74
C ARG A 19 -0.68 7.90 -8.86
N SER A 20 -0.32 7.21 -9.93
CA SER A 20 1.09 6.92 -10.28
C SER A 20 1.91 8.22 -10.38
N GLY A 21 2.78 8.48 -9.40
CA GLY A 21 3.69 9.62 -9.39
C GLY A 21 3.07 10.98 -9.02
N ALA A 22 1.94 11.02 -8.31
CA ALA A 22 1.32 12.27 -7.86
C ALA A 22 1.91 12.79 -6.53
N PHE A 23 3.22 13.02 -6.49
CA PHE A 23 3.92 13.61 -5.35
C PHE A 23 3.49 15.07 -5.14
N ALA A 24 3.23 15.44 -3.89
CA ALA A 24 2.82 16.79 -3.52
C ALA A 24 4.04 17.70 -3.45
N GLU A 25 4.13 18.70 -4.33
CA GLU A 25 5.14 19.75 -4.21
C GLU A 25 4.82 20.64 -2.98
N PRO A 26 5.82 20.99 -2.16
CA PRO A 26 5.65 22.06 -1.19
C PRO A 26 5.45 23.37 -1.95
N SER A 27 4.30 24.02 -1.74
CA SER A 27 3.97 25.30 -2.38
C SER A 27 5.02 26.37 -2.02
N HIS A 28 5.83 26.79 -3.00
CA HIS A 28 6.82 27.85 -2.86
C HIS A 28 6.16 29.23 -2.69
N LEU A 29 5.66 29.52 -1.49
CA LEU A 29 5.44 30.90 -1.06
C LEU A 29 6.79 31.54 -0.75
N ARG A 30 7.07 32.67 -1.41
CA ARG A 30 8.26 33.49 -1.18
C ARG A 30 8.37 33.87 0.30
N ARG A 31 9.30 33.24 1.03
CA ARG A 31 9.73 33.74 2.34
C ARG A 31 10.54 35.02 2.12
N LEU A 32 9.95 36.17 2.42
CA LEU A 32 10.70 37.42 2.58
C LEU A 32 11.44 37.37 3.94
N GLY A 33 12.56 36.64 3.95
CA GLY A 33 13.43 36.50 5.12
C GLY A 33 14.40 37.66 5.22
N TRP A 34 14.38 38.37 6.35
CA TRP A 34 15.31 39.47 6.62
C TRP A 34 16.73 38.94 6.84
N ALA A 35 17.73 39.67 6.36
CA ALA A 35 19.13 39.30 6.48
C ALA A 35 19.69 39.60 7.87
N VAL A 36 20.38 38.64 8.46
CA VAL A 36 21.34 38.86 9.56
C VAL A 36 22.64 38.15 9.17
N THR A 37 23.71 38.93 9.03
CA THR A 37 25.05 38.47 8.63
C THR A 37 25.82 37.93 9.83
N GLY A 38 26.43 36.76 9.67
CA GLY A 38 27.39 36.20 10.63
C GLY A 38 28.44 35.40 9.87
N ALA A 39 29.69 35.89 9.85
CA ALA A 39 30.77 35.27 9.10
C ALA A 39 31.60 34.32 9.98
N ALA A 40 31.98 33.17 9.44
CA ALA A 40 32.99 32.28 10.00
C ALA A 40 33.92 31.81 8.88
N ALA A 41 35.22 32.08 9.01
CA ALA A 41 36.23 31.69 8.05
C ALA A 41 36.86 30.34 8.44
N LEU A 42 37.21 29.52 7.45
CA LEU A 42 37.98 28.29 7.62
C LEU A 42 39.20 28.32 6.69
N ALA A 43 40.37 28.07 7.28
CA ALA A 43 41.66 28.19 6.62
C ALA A 43 42.06 26.88 5.90
N VAL A 44 42.94 27.00 4.90
CA VAL A 44 43.50 25.87 4.13
C VAL A 44 45.03 25.85 4.23
N SER A 45 45.59 24.69 4.57
CA SER A 45 46.99 24.28 4.46
C SER A 45 47.04 22.74 4.51
N GLY A 46 47.99 21.97 3.94
CA GLY A 46 49.06 22.16 2.95
C GLY A 46 49.38 20.75 2.39
N CYS A 47 49.76 20.56 1.11
CA CYS A 47 51.08 20.68 0.47
C CYS A 47 52.06 19.48 0.66
N GLY A 48 52.61 18.97 -0.46
CA GLY A 48 53.77 18.03 -0.58
C GLY A 48 53.39 16.54 -0.80
N GLY A 49 54.05 15.71 -1.66
CA GLY A 49 55.16 15.86 -2.64
C GLY A 49 55.80 14.47 -2.96
N GLY A 50 56.53 14.18 -4.05
CA GLY A 50 56.82 14.91 -5.30
C GLY A 50 58.03 14.38 -6.11
N GLY A 51 57.81 13.62 -7.21
CA GLY A 51 58.85 13.14 -8.17
C GLY A 51 59.38 11.69 -7.97
N GLY A 52 60.03 11.02 -8.94
CA GLY A 52 60.30 11.32 -10.36
C GLY A 52 61.45 10.47 -10.97
N GLY A 53 61.39 10.15 -12.28
CA GLY A 53 62.49 9.53 -13.08
C GLY A 53 62.73 8.01 -12.85
N TYR A 54 63.37 7.23 -13.73
CA TYR A 54 64.10 7.51 -15.00
C TYR A 54 63.99 6.32 -15.98
N ASN A 55 64.36 6.55 -17.25
CA ASN A 55 64.35 5.55 -18.32
C ASN A 55 65.76 5.41 -18.93
N PHE A 56 66.33 4.21 -19.00
CA PHE A 56 67.61 3.90 -19.66
C PHE A 56 67.57 2.50 -20.32
N PRO A 57 68.07 2.33 -21.56
CA PRO A 57 68.10 1.03 -22.25
C PRO A 57 69.48 0.35 -22.19
N VAL A 58 69.64 -0.69 -23.03
CA VAL A 58 70.90 -1.23 -23.63
C VAL A 58 71.41 -2.60 -23.09
N ILE A 59 71.39 -3.59 -24.01
CA ILE A 59 72.17 -4.85 -24.20
C ILE A 59 72.47 -5.88 -23.08
N GLY A 60 72.50 -7.16 -23.52
CA GLY A 60 73.58 -8.08 -23.15
C GLY A 60 73.13 -9.42 -22.55
N ALA A 61 73.16 -10.50 -23.33
CA ALA A 61 72.88 -11.85 -22.84
C ALA A 61 74.15 -12.58 -22.35
N THR A 62 74.04 -13.32 -21.25
CA THR A 62 75.00 -14.35 -20.81
C THR A 62 74.26 -15.59 -20.28
N PRO A 63 74.84 -16.80 -20.34
CA PRO A 63 74.11 -18.05 -20.03
C PRO A 63 73.98 -18.33 -18.53
N ALA A 64 72.89 -18.99 -18.13
CA ALA A 64 72.63 -19.39 -16.76
C ALA A 64 73.43 -20.64 -16.33
N PRO A 65 73.95 -20.71 -15.08
CA PRO A 65 74.47 -21.93 -14.49
C PRO A 65 73.36 -22.91 -14.04
N SER A 66 73.74 -24.18 -13.86
CA SER A 66 72.85 -25.33 -13.66
C SER A 66 71.96 -25.27 -12.40
N PRO A 67 70.76 -25.88 -12.38
CA PRO A 67 69.85 -25.82 -11.22
C PRO A 67 70.37 -26.61 -10.01
N ALA A 68 70.18 -26.05 -8.81
CA ALA A 68 70.28 -26.78 -7.54
C ALA A 68 69.03 -27.66 -7.31
N PRO A 69 69.12 -28.79 -6.60
CA PRO A 69 68.00 -29.70 -6.38
C PRO A 69 66.89 -29.07 -5.51
N SER A 70 65.64 -29.37 -5.86
CA SER A 70 64.45 -28.86 -5.16
C SER A 70 64.41 -29.32 -3.69
N PRO A 71 64.08 -28.43 -2.74
CA PRO A 71 63.70 -28.83 -1.40
C PRO A 71 62.46 -29.75 -1.41
N ALA A 72 62.35 -30.62 -0.40
CA ALA A 72 61.19 -31.49 -0.23
C ALA A 72 59.92 -30.68 0.06
N PRO A 73 58.72 -31.10 -0.39
CA PRO A 73 57.48 -30.39 -0.12
C PRO A 73 57.21 -30.27 1.39
N ALA A 74 56.89 -29.06 1.85
CA ALA A 74 56.39 -28.85 3.20
C ALA A 74 55.05 -29.59 3.40
N PRO A 75 54.75 -30.11 4.61
CA PRO A 75 53.45 -30.71 4.90
C PRO A 75 52.31 -29.74 4.57
N ALA A 76 51.28 -30.25 3.89
CA ALA A 76 50.12 -29.44 3.55
C ALA A 76 49.48 -28.85 4.82
N PRO A 77 49.08 -27.57 4.83
CA PRO A 77 48.38 -26.96 5.96
C PRO A 77 47.14 -27.79 6.32
N ALA A 78 46.89 -27.97 7.62
CA ALA A 78 45.70 -28.65 8.10
C ALA A 78 44.44 -27.96 7.54
N PRO A 79 43.40 -28.71 7.12
CA PRO A 79 42.18 -28.11 6.57
C PRO A 79 41.59 -27.07 7.53
N ALA A 80 41.26 -25.89 7.00
CA ALA A 80 40.55 -24.88 7.77
C ALA A 80 39.22 -25.46 8.29
N PRO A 81 38.78 -25.10 9.52
CA PRO A 81 37.50 -25.58 10.05
C PRO A 81 36.36 -25.30 9.07
N ALA A 82 35.56 -26.32 8.78
CA ALA A 82 34.39 -26.17 7.92
C ALA A 82 33.40 -25.18 8.57
N THR A 83 33.29 -23.99 7.98
CA THR A 83 32.32 -22.98 8.42
C THR A 83 30.93 -23.41 8.00
N SER A 84 30.02 -23.58 8.97
CA SER A 84 28.61 -23.81 8.70
C SER A 84 27.99 -22.58 8.04
N SER A 85 27.20 -22.79 6.99
CA SER A 85 26.52 -21.71 6.27
C SER A 85 25.06 -22.03 6.03
N LEU A 86 24.19 -21.04 6.26
CA LEU A 86 22.77 -21.10 5.96
C LEU A 86 22.48 -20.23 4.72
N SER A 87 22.01 -20.85 3.65
CA SER A 87 21.58 -20.16 2.42
C SER A 87 20.09 -20.37 2.16
N GLY A 88 19.54 -19.65 1.19
CA GLY A 88 18.15 -19.84 0.79
C GLY A 88 17.68 -18.78 -0.19
N VAL A 89 16.43 -18.93 -0.63
CA VAL A 89 15.73 -17.93 -1.44
C VAL A 89 14.54 -17.37 -0.66
N ALA A 90 14.47 -16.05 -0.57
CA ALA A 90 13.28 -15.34 -0.13
C ALA A 90 12.46 -14.89 -1.35
N ALA A 91 11.22 -15.35 -1.47
CA ALA A 91 10.38 -15.11 -2.65
C ALA A 91 8.88 -15.16 -2.35
N THR A 92 8.09 -14.49 -3.20
CA THR A 92 6.61 -14.50 -3.17
C THR A 92 6.00 -14.82 -4.53
N GLY A 93 6.69 -15.61 -5.36
CA GLY A 93 6.52 -15.73 -6.83
C GLY A 93 7.35 -14.70 -7.61
N ALA A 94 7.71 -13.59 -6.95
CA ALA A 94 8.79 -12.72 -7.37
C ALA A 94 9.86 -12.69 -6.26
N ALA A 95 11.12 -12.48 -6.64
CA ALA A 95 12.24 -12.31 -5.72
C ALA A 95 11.94 -11.29 -4.61
N PHE A 96 12.12 -11.68 -3.35
CA PHE A 96 11.97 -10.79 -2.20
C PHE A 96 13.24 -9.97 -1.98
N ALA A 97 13.70 -9.31 -3.05
CA ALA A 97 14.91 -8.52 -3.13
C ALA A 97 14.95 -7.33 -2.16
N GLY A 98 16.16 -7.00 -1.66
CA GLY A 98 16.36 -5.85 -0.77
C GLY A 98 15.66 -5.98 0.58
N ALA A 99 15.29 -7.19 0.98
CA ALA A 99 14.70 -7.47 2.28
C ALA A 99 15.79 -7.61 3.34
N HIS A 100 15.60 -6.95 4.49
CA HIS A 100 16.42 -7.16 5.67
C HIS A 100 16.14 -8.57 6.21
N LEU A 101 17.19 -9.40 6.31
CA LEU A 101 17.08 -10.79 6.72
C LEU A 101 17.88 -11.02 8.00
N THR A 102 17.21 -11.54 9.02
CA THR A 102 17.81 -11.92 10.29
C THR A 102 17.61 -13.40 10.57
N VAL A 103 18.59 -14.01 11.22
CA VAL A 103 18.53 -15.38 11.73
C VAL A 103 18.75 -15.33 13.23
N VAL A 104 17.77 -15.78 14.00
CA VAL A 104 17.80 -15.82 15.46
C VAL A 104 17.88 -17.27 15.91
N ASP A 105 18.85 -17.57 16.77
CA ASP A 105 19.08 -18.92 17.29
C ASP A 105 18.23 -19.24 18.53
N LYS A 106 18.32 -20.47 19.04
CA LYS A 106 17.56 -20.94 20.23
C LYS A 106 17.79 -20.09 21.48
N THR A 107 18.95 -19.44 21.63
CA THR A 107 19.24 -18.55 22.77
C THR A 107 18.59 -17.17 22.62
N GLY A 108 18.01 -16.89 21.45
CA GLY A 108 17.54 -15.57 21.05
C GLY A 108 18.67 -14.63 20.64
N THR A 109 19.82 -15.17 20.19
CA THR A 109 20.94 -14.40 19.66
C THR A 109 20.77 -14.28 18.14
N THR A 110 20.91 -13.07 17.60
CA THR A 110 21.00 -12.86 16.15
C THR A 110 22.34 -13.41 15.65
N VAL A 111 22.30 -14.53 14.94
CA VAL A 111 23.48 -15.23 14.40
C VAL A 111 23.76 -14.90 12.93
N CYS A 112 22.82 -14.22 12.26
CA CYS A 112 23.05 -13.56 10.98
C CYS A 112 22.16 -12.33 10.85
N ASP A 113 22.69 -11.27 10.27
CA ASP A 113 21.99 -10.06 9.84
C ASP A 113 22.54 -9.69 8.46
N THR A 114 21.67 -9.65 7.44
CA THR A 114 22.05 -9.46 6.04
C THR A 114 20.91 -8.86 5.21
N THR A 115 21.13 -8.67 3.90
CA THR A 115 20.10 -8.23 2.95
C THR A 115 20.03 -9.19 1.77
N THR A 116 18.82 -9.51 1.32
CA THR A 116 18.61 -10.39 0.16
C THR A 116 19.06 -9.73 -1.14
N THR A 117 19.64 -10.52 -2.05
CA THR A 117 20.10 -10.07 -3.38
C THR A 117 18.91 -9.64 -4.28
N PRO A 118 19.16 -9.02 -5.45
CA PRO A 118 18.11 -8.79 -6.45
C PRO A 118 17.35 -10.05 -6.90
N GLN A 119 17.96 -11.23 -6.74
CA GLN A 119 17.37 -12.55 -7.03
C GLN A 119 16.66 -13.16 -5.79
N GLY A 120 16.57 -12.43 -4.68
CA GLY A 120 15.98 -12.89 -3.43
C GLY A 120 16.86 -13.87 -2.64
N THR A 121 18.04 -14.22 -3.16
CA THR A 121 18.95 -15.17 -2.51
C THR A 121 19.62 -14.54 -1.28
N TYR A 122 20.04 -15.39 -0.34
CA TYR A 122 20.90 -14.99 0.78
C TYR A 122 21.89 -16.10 1.14
N ASN A 123 22.95 -15.73 1.86
CA ASN A 123 23.92 -16.65 2.45
C ASN A 123 24.43 -16.06 3.77
N CYS A 124 24.47 -16.87 4.81
CA CYS A 124 24.84 -16.52 6.18
C CYS A 124 25.90 -17.49 6.69
N THR A 125 27.11 -17.02 6.98
CA THR A 125 28.08 -17.82 7.75
C THR A 125 27.65 -17.85 9.22
N LEU A 126 27.42 -19.05 9.77
CA LEU A 126 26.95 -19.21 11.14
C LEU A 126 28.13 -19.24 12.13
N PRO A 127 28.07 -18.52 13.27
CA PRO A 127 29.00 -18.69 14.37
C PRO A 127 29.02 -20.13 14.89
N ALA A 128 30.18 -20.64 15.30
CA ALA A 128 30.32 -22.00 15.84
C ALA A 128 29.52 -22.24 17.14
N THR A 129 29.07 -21.17 17.81
CA THR A 129 28.21 -21.21 19.01
C THR A 129 26.71 -21.27 18.72
N THR A 130 26.31 -21.26 17.44
CA THR A 130 24.90 -21.23 17.01
C THR A 130 24.12 -22.45 17.49
N GLN A 131 22.97 -22.24 18.12
CA GLN A 131 22.10 -23.32 18.61
C GLN A 131 20.78 -23.39 17.85
N ALA A 132 20.45 -24.58 17.33
CA ALA A 132 19.16 -24.84 16.70
C ALA A 132 18.03 -25.05 17.73
N PRO A 133 16.75 -24.79 17.37
CA PRO A 133 16.27 -24.33 16.07
C PRO A 133 16.63 -22.86 15.77
N LEU A 134 16.74 -22.54 14.48
CA LEU A 134 16.95 -21.20 13.96
C LEU A 134 15.65 -20.66 13.36
N VAL A 135 15.26 -19.44 13.73
CA VAL A 135 14.14 -18.72 13.12
C VAL A 135 14.70 -17.68 12.16
N ILE A 136 14.28 -17.76 10.89
CA ILE A 136 14.67 -16.82 9.84
C ILE A 136 13.52 -15.85 9.60
N THR A 137 13.81 -14.55 9.62
CA THR A 137 12.85 -13.49 9.34
C THR A 137 13.38 -12.62 8.21
N ALA A 138 12.64 -12.52 7.10
CA ALA A 138 12.92 -11.59 6.01
C ALA A 138 11.86 -10.49 5.97
N ARG A 139 12.27 -9.23 5.90
CA ARG A 139 11.38 -8.08 6.00
C ARG A 139 11.64 -7.01 4.95
N ARG A 140 10.57 -6.49 4.35
CA ARG A 140 10.60 -5.34 3.44
C ARG A 140 9.34 -4.49 3.63
N GLY A 141 9.49 -3.33 4.24
CA GLY A 141 8.36 -2.43 4.57
C GLY A 141 7.38 -3.05 5.58
N ASP A 142 6.12 -3.16 5.16
CA ASP A 142 5.01 -3.79 5.88
C ASP A 142 4.94 -5.32 5.69
N GLN A 143 5.69 -5.89 4.74
CA GLN A 143 5.75 -7.34 4.53
C GLN A 143 6.88 -7.98 5.35
N VAL A 144 6.52 -9.03 6.09
CA VAL A 144 7.45 -9.93 6.78
C VAL A 144 7.14 -11.37 6.39
N LEU A 145 8.18 -12.15 6.08
CA LEU A 145 8.12 -13.56 5.77
C LEU A 145 9.02 -14.33 6.75
N TYR A 146 8.64 -15.55 7.07
CA TYR A 146 9.30 -16.34 8.10
C TYR A 146 9.63 -17.75 7.62
N SER A 147 10.72 -18.31 8.17
CA SER A 147 11.08 -19.71 8.02
C SER A 147 11.76 -20.23 9.28
N VAL A 148 11.96 -21.54 9.37
CA VAL A 148 12.55 -22.19 10.53
C VAL A 148 13.35 -23.43 10.10
N THR A 149 14.46 -23.71 10.77
CA THR A 149 15.23 -24.94 10.58
C THR A 149 15.74 -25.49 11.90
N ALA A 150 15.82 -26.82 12.02
CA ALA A 150 16.43 -27.51 13.15
C ALA A 150 17.94 -27.80 12.95
N SER A 151 18.53 -27.38 11.82
CA SER A 151 19.95 -27.61 11.53
C SER A 151 20.88 -26.66 12.29
N THR A 152 21.88 -27.22 12.97
CA THR A 152 23.02 -26.47 13.54
C THR A 152 24.19 -26.30 12.57
N THR A 153 24.28 -27.14 11.53
CA THR A 153 25.38 -27.11 10.55
C THR A 153 25.09 -26.23 9.33
N GLY A 154 23.91 -25.61 9.26
CA GLY A 154 23.46 -24.81 8.13
C GLY A 154 22.70 -25.64 7.08
N GLY A 155 22.86 -25.29 5.81
CA GLY A 155 22.10 -25.86 4.68
C GLY A 155 21.18 -24.83 4.03
N ASN A 156 20.15 -25.31 3.32
CA ASN A 156 19.18 -24.44 2.65
C ASN A 156 17.92 -24.24 3.51
N ALA A 157 17.45 -23.00 3.63
CA ALA A 157 16.18 -22.63 4.27
C ALA A 157 15.53 -21.47 3.49
N ASN A 158 14.53 -21.75 2.67
CA ASN A 158 13.82 -20.70 1.92
C ASN A 158 12.89 -19.90 2.83
N VAL A 159 12.56 -18.67 2.44
CA VAL A 159 11.71 -17.75 3.20
C VAL A 159 10.57 -17.25 2.33
N THR A 160 9.44 -17.94 2.37
CA THR A 160 8.30 -17.73 1.47
C THR A 160 6.98 -17.60 2.25
N PRO A 161 5.87 -17.22 1.60
CA PRO A 161 4.56 -17.29 2.23
C PRO A 161 4.18 -18.71 2.67
N LEU A 162 4.68 -19.74 1.97
CA LEU A 162 4.47 -21.15 2.32
C LEU A 162 5.21 -21.53 3.60
N THR A 163 6.49 -21.16 3.75
CA THR A 163 7.23 -21.40 5.01
C THR A 163 6.64 -20.58 6.17
N THR A 164 6.06 -19.42 5.88
CA THR A 164 5.37 -18.59 6.88
C THR A 164 4.12 -19.27 7.46
N ILE A 165 3.41 -20.11 6.69
CA ILE A 165 2.32 -20.96 7.20
C ILE A 165 2.86 -21.98 8.22
N VAL A 166 3.98 -22.63 7.92
CA VAL A 166 4.62 -23.60 8.83
C VAL A 166 5.04 -22.92 10.13
N VAL A 167 5.70 -21.77 10.05
CA VAL A 167 6.08 -20.97 11.23
C VAL A 167 4.84 -20.52 12.03
N SER A 168 3.77 -20.10 11.36
CA SER A 168 2.50 -19.73 12.02
C SER A 168 1.92 -20.89 12.83
N ARG A 169 1.83 -22.10 12.28
CA ARG A 169 1.34 -23.30 13.00
C ARG A 169 2.28 -23.74 14.13
N LEU A 170 3.57 -23.43 14.02
CA LEU A 170 4.54 -23.64 15.10
C LEU A 170 4.51 -22.55 16.18
N SER A 171 3.86 -21.40 15.96
CA SER A 171 3.93 -20.24 16.87
C SER A 171 2.85 -20.20 17.96
N PRO A 172 3.13 -19.56 19.12
CA PRO A 172 2.09 -19.14 20.05
C PRO A 172 1.07 -18.23 19.35
N ALA A 173 -0.21 -18.41 19.67
CA ALA A 173 -1.32 -17.65 19.08
C ALA A 173 -1.32 -17.58 17.53
N GLY A 174 -0.64 -18.50 16.85
CA GLY A 174 -0.47 -18.47 15.39
C GLY A 174 0.45 -17.37 14.85
N ASP A 175 1.07 -16.55 15.69
CA ASP A 175 1.83 -15.35 15.28
C ASP A 175 3.31 -15.67 14.98
N PRO A 176 3.74 -15.67 13.70
CA PRO A 176 5.11 -16.00 13.33
C PRO A 176 6.18 -15.15 14.03
N SER A 177 5.85 -13.89 14.38
CA SER A 177 6.80 -12.97 15.03
C SER A 177 7.18 -13.40 16.45
N GLN A 178 6.35 -14.23 17.10
CA GLN A 178 6.55 -14.65 18.48
C GLN A 178 7.40 -15.92 18.61
N LEU A 179 7.67 -16.64 17.51
CA LEU A 179 8.30 -17.97 17.57
C LEU A 179 9.68 -17.95 18.25
N ALA A 180 10.55 -17.02 17.85
CA ALA A 180 11.91 -16.92 18.40
C ALA A 180 11.91 -16.62 19.91
N ALA A 181 11.00 -15.75 20.37
CA ALA A 181 10.85 -15.44 21.78
C ALA A 181 10.31 -16.64 22.58
N ALA A 182 9.38 -17.41 22.02
CA ALA A 182 8.81 -18.59 22.65
C ALA A 182 9.81 -19.76 22.77
N ILE A 183 10.65 -19.95 21.75
CA ILE A 183 11.77 -20.91 21.77
C ILE A 183 12.78 -20.50 22.86
N LYS A 184 13.19 -19.23 22.88
CA LYS A 184 14.11 -18.69 23.90
C LYS A 184 13.58 -18.88 25.33
N ALA A 185 12.29 -18.64 25.54
CA ALA A 185 11.63 -18.79 26.83
C ALA A 185 11.33 -20.26 27.20
N ALA A 186 11.69 -21.23 26.35
CA ALA A 186 11.34 -22.66 26.46
C ALA A 186 9.83 -22.93 26.60
N THR A 187 8.98 -21.98 26.22
CA THR A 187 7.51 -22.14 26.21
C THR A 187 7.00 -22.85 24.96
N ARG A 188 7.85 -22.96 23.92
CA ARG A 188 7.59 -23.75 22.72
C ARG A 188 8.82 -24.57 22.36
N VAL A 189 8.65 -25.89 22.27
CA VAL A 189 9.65 -26.79 21.70
C VAL A 189 9.42 -26.86 20.19
N VAL A 190 10.48 -26.63 19.42
CA VAL A 190 10.52 -26.85 17.97
C VAL A 190 11.75 -27.68 17.66
N ASP A 191 11.56 -28.72 16.87
CA ASP A 191 12.54 -29.73 16.49
C ASP A 191 12.32 -30.18 15.03
N GLU A 192 13.18 -31.05 14.52
CA GLU A 192 13.08 -31.53 13.13
C GLU A 192 11.76 -32.25 12.85
N ALA A 193 11.24 -33.01 13.82
CA ALA A 193 10.00 -33.77 13.67
C ALA A 193 8.77 -32.86 13.53
N SER A 194 8.66 -31.82 14.36
CA SER A 194 7.57 -30.83 14.31
C SER A 194 7.63 -29.97 13.05
N ILE A 195 8.82 -29.59 12.58
CA ILE A 195 8.99 -28.89 11.30
C ILE A 195 8.55 -29.80 10.13
N LYS A 196 9.04 -31.04 10.09
CA LYS A 196 8.69 -32.02 9.05
C LYS A 196 7.21 -32.37 9.02
N ALA A 197 6.56 -32.44 10.18
CA ALA A 197 5.11 -32.61 10.28
C ALA A 197 4.36 -31.42 9.65
N GLY A 198 4.74 -30.19 9.99
CA GLY A 198 4.14 -28.98 9.42
C GLY A 198 4.36 -28.82 7.91
N VAL A 199 5.54 -29.22 7.39
CA VAL A 199 5.79 -29.29 5.94
C VAL A 199 4.93 -30.36 5.27
N SER A 200 4.85 -31.56 5.85
CA SER A 200 4.05 -32.67 5.31
C SER A 200 2.56 -32.31 5.25
N GLU A 201 2.05 -31.65 6.29
CA GLU A 201 0.69 -31.11 6.32
C GLU A 201 0.47 -30.09 5.19
N LEU A 202 1.35 -29.09 5.05
CA LEU A 202 1.24 -28.07 4.00
C LEU A 202 1.25 -28.69 2.59
N LEU A 203 2.11 -29.68 2.34
CA LEU A 203 2.16 -30.40 1.06
C LEU A 203 0.86 -31.18 0.78
N LEU A 204 0.18 -31.71 1.81
CA LEU A 204 -1.15 -32.31 1.64
C LEU A 204 -2.21 -31.26 1.30
N LEU A 205 -2.19 -30.08 1.93
CA LEU A 205 -3.14 -28.99 1.61
C LEU A 205 -2.99 -28.53 0.16
N LEU A 206 -1.75 -28.43 -0.31
CA LEU A 206 -1.41 -27.95 -1.66
C LEU A 206 -1.47 -29.03 -2.75
N LYS A 207 -1.65 -30.31 -2.40
CA LYS A 207 -1.45 -31.46 -3.29
C LYS A 207 -2.08 -31.31 -4.69
N PRO A 208 -3.34 -30.86 -4.87
CA PRO A 208 -3.94 -30.72 -6.20
C PRO A 208 -3.24 -29.72 -7.11
N LEU A 209 -2.64 -28.66 -6.55
CA LEU A 209 -1.81 -27.70 -7.30
C LEU A 209 -0.44 -28.31 -7.63
N LEU A 210 0.19 -28.98 -6.66
CA LEU A 210 1.51 -29.60 -6.82
C LEU A 210 1.49 -30.71 -7.88
N ASP A 211 0.47 -31.57 -7.87
CA ASP A 211 0.29 -32.64 -8.87
C ASP A 211 0.15 -32.09 -10.29
N VAL A 212 -0.54 -30.96 -10.46
CA VAL A 212 -0.75 -30.30 -11.76
C VAL A 212 0.50 -29.55 -12.25
N LEU A 213 1.30 -28.99 -11.33
CA LEU A 213 2.57 -28.34 -11.64
C LEU A 213 3.75 -29.34 -11.75
N GLY A 214 3.57 -30.58 -11.28
CA GLY A 214 4.62 -31.59 -11.21
C GLY A 214 5.67 -31.33 -10.10
N ASP A 215 5.39 -30.42 -9.16
CA ASP A 215 6.34 -30.02 -8.12
C ASP A 215 6.41 -31.03 -6.97
N LYS A 216 7.62 -31.21 -6.45
CA LYS A 216 7.97 -32.13 -5.34
C LYS A 216 9.01 -31.54 -4.39
N ILE A 217 9.31 -30.25 -4.53
CA ILE A 217 10.35 -29.55 -3.78
C ILE A 217 9.86 -29.29 -2.34
N ASP A 218 10.72 -29.57 -1.35
CA ASP A 218 10.46 -29.21 0.03
C ASP A 218 10.48 -27.67 0.14
N PRO A 219 9.41 -27.01 0.61
CA PRO A 219 9.29 -25.55 0.58
C PRO A 219 10.29 -24.85 1.50
N ILE A 220 10.86 -25.55 2.51
CA ILE A 220 11.92 -25.01 3.38
C ILE A 220 13.29 -25.39 2.82
N THR A 221 13.56 -26.69 2.63
CA THR A 221 14.94 -27.18 2.42
C THR A 221 15.32 -27.40 0.97
N GLY A 222 14.36 -27.49 0.04
CA GLY A 222 14.64 -27.72 -1.37
C GLY A 222 15.16 -26.46 -2.08
N ALA A 223 16.12 -26.62 -2.99
CA ALA A 223 16.66 -25.51 -3.78
C ALA A 223 15.71 -25.12 -4.92
N PHE A 224 15.52 -23.81 -5.13
CA PHE A 224 14.82 -23.25 -6.29
C PHE A 224 15.37 -21.86 -6.64
N SER A 225 14.91 -21.29 -7.76
CA SER A 225 15.21 -19.93 -8.22
C SER A 225 13.91 -19.13 -8.33
N ALA A 226 13.92 -17.83 -7.98
CA ALA A 226 12.78 -16.95 -8.18
C ALA A 226 12.72 -16.46 -9.64
N ASP A 227 12.31 -17.36 -10.55
CA ASP A 227 12.29 -17.20 -12.01
C ASP A 227 10.99 -17.67 -12.70
N GLY A 228 9.91 -17.88 -11.93
CA GLY A 228 8.63 -18.34 -12.44
C GLY A 228 8.60 -19.80 -12.91
N THR A 229 9.67 -20.58 -12.67
CA THR A 229 9.75 -22.02 -13.02
C THR A 229 9.79 -22.92 -11.77
N GLY A 230 9.66 -24.23 -11.96
CA GLY A 230 9.75 -25.23 -10.88
C GLY A 230 8.84 -24.90 -9.68
N HIS A 231 9.44 -24.86 -8.48
CA HIS A 231 8.74 -24.51 -7.24
C HIS A 231 8.26 -23.05 -7.19
N ASP A 232 8.95 -22.11 -7.83
CA ASP A 232 8.54 -20.71 -7.83
C ASP A 232 7.23 -20.52 -8.60
N ARG A 233 6.95 -21.37 -9.60
CA ARG A 233 5.63 -21.44 -10.24
C ARG A 233 4.50 -21.81 -9.28
N VAL A 234 4.78 -22.53 -8.18
CA VAL A 234 3.82 -22.76 -7.10
C VAL A 234 3.56 -21.45 -6.35
N LEU A 235 4.61 -20.70 -6.00
CA LEU A 235 4.50 -19.39 -5.33
C LEU A 235 3.80 -18.34 -6.20
N ASP A 236 3.99 -18.40 -7.51
CA ASP A 236 3.32 -17.56 -8.49
C ASP A 236 1.83 -17.91 -8.64
N SER A 237 1.46 -19.16 -8.41
CA SER A 237 0.09 -19.68 -8.50
C SER A 237 -0.74 -19.46 -7.22
N VAL A 238 -0.13 -19.07 -6.10
CA VAL A 238 -0.83 -18.87 -4.81
C VAL A 238 -0.74 -17.43 -4.29
N SER A 239 -1.82 -16.98 -3.66
CA SER A 239 -1.86 -15.85 -2.75
C SER A 239 -2.08 -16.40 -1.35
N VAL A 240 -1.25 -16.00 -0.39
CA VAL A 240 -1.28 -16.53 0.98
C VAL A 240 -1.42 -15.38 1.96
N SER A 241 -2.37 -15.52 2.88
CA SER A 241 -2.59 -14.60 3.99
C SER A 241 -2.50 -15.35 5.31
N VAL A 242 -1.68 -14.87 6.24
CA VAL A 242 -1.61 -15.32 7.63
C VAL A 242 -1.97 -14.13 8.51
N ARG A 243 -3.01 -14.26 9.34
CA ARG A 243 -3.58 -13.17 10.13
C ARG A 243 -3.78 -13.59 11.60
N PRO A 244 -2.82 -13.33 12.49
CA PRO A 244 -2.99 -13.55 13.93
C PRO A 244 -4.15 -12.73 14.48
N ASP A 245 -4.95 -13.33 15.37
CA ASP A 245 -6.08 -12.68 16.04
C ASP A 245 -5.91 -12.54 17.56
N GLY A 246 -4.73 -12.91 18.07
CA GLY A 246 -4.40 -12.97 19.50
C GLY A 246 -4.63 -14.34 20.14
N THR A 247 -5.30 -15.28 19.46
CA THR A 247 -5.53 -16.65 19.96
C THR A 247 -5.08 -17.74 18.99
N ALA A 248 -5.23 -17.52 17.69
CA ALA A 248 -4.63 -18.27 16.60
C ALA A 248 -4.42 -17.32 15.40
N ALA A 249 -3.90 -17.82 14.27
CA ALA A 249 -3.96 -17.10 13.01
C ALA A 249 -5.02 -17.68 12.10
N ASN A 250 -5.85 -16.83 11.49
CA ASN A 250 -6.65 -17.23 10.34
C ASN A 250 -5.75 -17.23 9.10
N ILE A 251 -5.73 -18.36 8.39
CA ILE A 251 -4.87 -18.61 7.24
C ILE A 251 -5.77 -18.80 6.03
N GLU A 252 -5.49 -18.11 4.93
CA GLU A 252 -6.14 -18.30 3.64
C GLU A 252 -5.11 -18.55 2.55
N ILE A 253 -5.36 -19.55 1.71
CA ILE A 253 -4.59 -19.85 0.49
C ILE A 253 -5.54 -19.74 -0.69
N THR A 254 -5.36 -18.73 -1.53
CA THR A 254 -6.15 -18.46 -2.74
C THR A 254 -5.34 -18.78 -3.98
N LEU A 255 -5.94 -19.46 -4.95
CA LEU A 255 -5.30 -19.78 -6.22
C LEU A 255 -5.51 -18.67 -7.24
N ARG A 256 -4.40 -18.18 -7.81
CA ARG A 256 -4.37 -17.13 -8.85
C ARG A 256 -4.71 -17.72 -10.22
N LEU A 257 -5.93 -18.21 -10.37
CA LEU A 257 -6.43 -18.81 -11.60
C LEU A 257 -6.99 -17.76 -12.56
N VAL A 258 -6.98 -18.07 -13.86
CA VAL A 258 -7.80 -17.34 -14.85
C VAL A 258 -9.27 -17.73 -14.65
N PRO A 259 -10.19 -16.81 -14.28
CA PRO A 259 -11.56 -17.19 -13.94
C PRO A 259 -12.36 -17.67 -15.16
N THR A 260 -12.93 -18.87 -15.08
CA THR A 260 -13.72 -19.47 -16.17
C THR A 260 -15.21 -19.10 -16.14
N GLY A 261 -15.72 -18.61 -15.01
CA GLY A 261 -17.13 -18.26 -14.80
C GLY A 261 -17.50 -16.78 -15.06
N GLY A 262 -16.70 -16.05 -15.85
CA GLY A 262 -16.88 -14.61 -16.04
C GLY A 262 -16.30 -13.76 -14.89
N THR A 263 -16.58 -12.46 -14.89
CA THR A 263 -15.96 -11.48 -13.96
C THR A 263 -16.30 -11.75 -12.50
N ASP A 264 -17.48 -12.31 -12.26
CA ASP A 264 -18.11 -12.42 -10.95
C ASP A 264 -17.88 -13.80 -10.31
N ALA A 265 -17.06 -14.65 -10.95
CA ALA A 265 -16.67 -15.95 -10.41
C ALA A 265 -15.95 -15.82 -9.06
N ALA A 266 -16.40 -16.60 -8.08
CA ALA A 266 -15.77 -16.67 -6.76
C ALA A 266 -14.29 -17.12 -6.87
N PRO A 267 -13.40 -16.62 -5.99
CA PRO A 267 -12.02 -17.11 -5.91
C PRO A 267 -11.99 -18.57 -5.47
N VAL A 268 -11.02 -19.34 -5.96
CA VAL A 268 -10.75 -20.70 -5.49
C VAL A 268 -9.78 -20.60 -4.31
N SER A 269 -10.28 -20.69 -3.08
CA SER A 269 -9.46 -20.61 -1.86
C SER A 269 -9.82 -21.66 -0.81
N ILE A 270 -8.89 -21.91 0.10
CA ILE A 270 -9.11 -22.62 1.37
C ILE A 270 -8.81 -21.69 2.53
N THR A 271 -9.54 -21.86 3.64
CA THR A 271 -9.37 -21.06 4.86
C THR A 271 -9.43 -21.98 6.06
N PHE A 272 -8.53 -21.77 7.02
CA PHE A 272 -8.37 -22.55 8.25
C PHE A 272 -7.68 -21.71 9.34
N ARG A 273 -7.66 -22.20 10.58
CA ARG A 273 -6.88 -21.59 11.67
C ARG A 273 -5.56 -22.32 11.86
N SER A 274 -4.53 -21.61 12.33
CA SER A 274 -3.23 -22.19 12.70
C SER A 274 -3.32 -23.25 13.81
N SER A 275 -4.43 -23.27 14.56
CA SER A 275 -4.77 -24.24 15.60
C SER A 275 -5.53 -25.47 15.10
N ASP A 276 -6.02 -25.48 13.85
CA ASP A 276 -6.86 -26.58 13.35
C ASP A 276 -6.03 -27.85 13.17
N ALA A 277 -6.51 -28.97 13.70
CA ALA A 277 -5.81 -30.26 13.63
C ALA A 277 -5.85 -30.91 12.24
N THR A 278 -6.86 -30.59 11.42
CA THR A 278 -7.06 -31.13 10.07
C THR A 278 -7.60 -30.04 9.13
N PRO A 279 -6.73 -29.17 8.57
CA PRO A 279 -7.16 -28.17 7.60
C PRO A 279 -7.65 -28.78 6.27
N PRO A 280 -8.49 -28.07 5.51
CA PRO A 280 -9.03 -28.57 4.25
C PRO A 280 -8.00 -28.50 3.12
N THR A 281 -7.97 -29.51 2.26
CA THR A 281 -7.16 -29.51 1.03
C THR A 281 -7.73 -28.57 -0.02
N LEU A 282 -6.89 -28.04 -0.91
CA LEU A 282 -7.33 -27.26 -2.07
C LEU A 282 -8.38 -28.02 -2.91
N PRO A 283 -9.31 -27.32 -3.57
CA PRO A 283 -10.10 -27.90 -4.65
C PRO A 283 -9.22 -28.35 -5.83
N PRO A 284 -9.66 -29.34 -6.63
CA PRO A 284 -8.99 -29.70 -7.88
C PRO A 284 -8.89 -28.52 -8.86
N VAL A 285 -7.77 -28.42 -9.57
CA VAL A 285 -7.52 -27.43 -10.63
C VAL A 285 -7.06 -28.11 -11.92
N THR A 286 -7.27 -27.44 -13.06
CA THR A 286 -6.80 -27.92 -14.37
C THR A 286 -5.65 -27.07 -14.91
N PRO A 287 -4.74 -27.63 -15.74
CA PRO A 287 -3.66 -26.86 -16.38
C PRO A 287 -4.14 -25.63 -17.15
N SER A 288 -5.36 -25.68 -17.70
CA SER A 288 -5.99 -24.59 -18.46
C SER A 288 -6.46 -23.40 -17.61
N GLN A 289 -6.61 -23.57 -16.29
CA GLN A 289 -6.92 -22.49 -15.36
C GLN A 289 -5.67 -21.78 -14.83
N LEU A 290 -4.51 -22.44 -14.91
CA LEU A 290 -3.26 -21.88 -14.43
C LEU A 290 -2.73 -20.81 -15.39
N PRO A 291 -2.11 -19.75 -14.87
CA PRO A 291 -1.43 -18.76 -15.70
C PRO A 291 -0.30 -19.38 -16.54
N THR A 292 -0.03 -18.70 -17.66
CA THR A 292 1.23 -18.91 -18.39
C THR A 292 2.42 -18.62 -17.47
N PRO A 293 3.51 -19.42 -17.48
CA PRO A 293 4.75 -19.07 -16.81
C PRO A 293 5.31 -17.71 -17.30
N GLY A 294 6.18 -17.08 -16.49
CA GLY A 294 6.86 -15.85 -16.89
C GLY A 294 6.15 -14.54 -16.56
N VAL A 295 5.04 -14.57 -15.79
CA VAL A 295 4.24 -13.35 -15.51
C VAL A 295 4.92 -12.45 -14.49
N ALA A 296 5.59 -13.00 -13.46
CA ALA A 296 6.37 -12.20 -12.51
C ALA A 296 7.48 -11.41 -13.22
N GLU A 297 8.20 -12.05 -14.14
CA GLU A 297 9.25 -11.48 -14.99
C GLU A 297 8.66 -10.40 -15.92
N ALA A 298 7.50 -10.67 -16.52
CA ALA A 298 6.82 -9.71 -17.39
C ALA A 298 6.33 -8.47 -16.62
N ILE A 299 5.94 -8.63 -15.34
CA ILE A 299 5.64 -7.51 -14.43
C ILE A 299 6.91 -6.73 -14.12
N ALA A 300 7.99 -7.38 -13.69
CA ALA A 300 9.28 -6.71 -13.42
C ALA A 300 9.79 -5.95 -14.65
N SER A 301 9.69 -6.55 -15.84
CA SER A 301 10.01 -5.94 -17.14
C SER A 301 9.16 -4.70 -17.44
N LEU A 302 7.85 -4.72 -17.10
CA LEU A 302 6.96 -3.56 -17.24
C LEU A 302 7.34 -2.42 -16.27
N LEU A 303 7.64 -2.73 -15.01
CA LEU A 303 8.05 -1.72 -14.03
C LEU A 303 9.41 -1.10 -14.36
N THR A 304 10.34 -1.87 -14.93
CA THR A 304 11.60 -1.35 -15.50
C THR A 304 11.34 -0.39 -16.66
N ARG A 305 10.42 -0.70 -17.58
CA ARG A 305 10.04 0.24 -18.67
C ARG A 305 9.38 1.52 -18.12
N LEU A 306 8.53 1.43 -17.10
CA LEU A 306 7.96 2.60 -16.44
C LEU A 306 9.04 3.47 -15.79
N THR A 307 9.97 2.86 -15.04
CA THR A 307 11.12 3.56 -14.45
C THR A 307 11.97 4.26 -15.51
N ALA A 308 12.26 3.59 -16.64
CA ALA A 308 13.01 4.18 -17.75
C ALA A 308 12.28 5.37 -18.40
N CYS A 309 10.94 5.34 -18.49
CA CYS A 309 10.15 6.50 -18.90
C CYS A 309 10.27 7.66 -17.92
N TYR A 310 10.12 7.42 -16.61
CA TYR A 310 10.17 8.47 -15.58
C TYR A 310 11.58 9.01 -15.30
N ALA A 311 12.64 8.30 -15.71
CA ALA A 311 14.02 8.79 -15.69
C ALA A 311 14.29 9.91 -16.72
N LEU A 312 13.49 10.02 -17.79
CA LEU A 312 13.62 11.09 -18.77
C LEU A 312 13.16 12.44 -18.19
N PRO A 313 13.79 13.58 -18.55
CA PRO A 313 13.29 14.92 -18.26
C PRO A 313 11.87 15.16 -18.78
N LEU A 314 11.12 16.07 -18.15
CA LEU A 314 9.72 16.36 -18.46
C LEU A 314 9.50 16.72 -19.94
N SER A 315 10.33 17.61 -20.49
CA SER A 315 10.31 18.05 -21.89
C SER A 315 10.65 16.95 -22.90
N GLN A 316 11.24 15.84 -22.45
CA GLN A 316 11.50 14.65 -23.26
C GLN A 316 10.36 13.64 -23.16
N ARG A 317 9.71 13.50 -21.98
CA ARG A 317 8.56 12.59 -21.80
C ARG A 317 7.33 13.07 -22.55
N VAL A 318 7.02 14.37 -22.42
CA VAL A 318 5.81 15.00 -22.98
C VAL A 318 6.15 16.31 -23.68
N ASN A 319 5.24 16.81 -24.51
CA ASN A 319 5.35 18.13 -25.14
C ASN A 319 5.21 19.26 -24.09
N ALA A 320 6.28 19.52 -23.35
CA ALA A 320 6.42 20.59 -22.35
C ALA A 320 7.49 21.60 -22.79
N PRO A 321 7.32 22.90 -22.49
CA PRO A 321 8.25 23.94 -22.93
C PRO A 321 9.55 24.01 -22.09
N ASN A 322 9.61 23.34 -20.94
CA ASN A 322 10.77 23.26 -20.05
C ASN A 322 10.62 22.10 -19.06
N ASP A 323 11.67 21.87 -18.27
CA ASP A 323 11.72 20.81 -17.25
C ASP A 323 11.36 21.28 -15.82
N THR A 324 10.88 22.50 -15.63
CA THR A 324 10.69 23.11 -14.30
C THR A 324 9.24 23.44 -13.94
N ALA A 325 8.31 23.42 -14.90
CA ALA A 325 6.89 23.71 -14.68
C ALA A 325 5.98 22.56 -15.11
N ALA A 326 5.02 22.18 -14.26
CA ALA A 326 4.03 21.15 -14.59
C ALA A 326 3.06 21.64 -15.70
N VAL A 327 2.88 20.82 -16.73
CA VAL A 327 2.04 21.15 -17.91
C VAL A 327 0.70 20.42 -17.89
N THR A 328 -0.27 20.91 -18.67
CA THR A 328 -1.51 20.20 -18.97
C THR A 328 -1.43 19.53 -20.33
N GLY A 329 -1.97 18.32 -20.47
CA GLY A 329 -1.93 17.57 -21.73
C GLY A 329 -2.69 16.24 -21.63
N GLY A 330 -2.93 15.63 -22.80
CA GLY A 330 -3.58 14.32 -22.94
C GLY A 330 -2.66 13.27 -23.57
N PRO A 331 -3.21 12.14 -24.03
CA PRO A 331 -2.41 11.00 -24.52
C PRO A 331 -1.49 11.34 -25.70
N ALA A 332 -1.97 12.21 -26.61
CA ALA A 332 -1.22 12.67 -27.78
C ALA A 332 -0.01 13.55 -27.42
N ASN A 333 0.05 14.09 -26.20
CA ASN A 333 1.18 14.90 -25.74
C ASN A 333 2.34 14.06 -25.18
N VAL A 334 2.19 12.73 -25.05
CA VAL A 334 3.28 11.83 -24.63
C VAL A 334 4.12 11.44 -25.85
N ILE A 335 5.37 11.92 -25.89
CA ILE A 335 6.22 11.88 -27.08
C ILE A 335 7.36 10.85 -26.99
N ALA A 336 7.90 10.58 -25.79
CA ALA A 336 9.00 9.63 -25.63
C ALA A 336 8.59 8.17 -25.97
N PRO A 337 9.31 7.47 -26.87
CA PRO A 337 9.05 6.05 -27.14
C PRO A 337 9.09 5.17 -25.88
N ALA A 338 10.00 5.44 -24.95
CA ALA A 338 10.06 4.76 -23.65
C ALA A 338 8.77 4.91 -22.81
N CYS A 339 8.09 6.06 -22.92
CA CYS A 339 6.82 6.32 -22.24
C CYS A 339 5.59 5.84 -23.02
N ARG A 340 5.70 5.67 -24.33
CA ARG A 340 4.61 5.17 -25.18
C ARG A 340 4.52 3.64 -25.16
N THR A 341 5.67 2.96 -25.20
CA THR A 341 5.78 1.49 -25.30
C THR A 341 5.32 0.70 -24.08
N VAL A 342 4.96 1.36 -22.97
CA VAL A 342 4.31 0.70 -21.83
C VAL A 342 2.81 0.48 -22.04
N PHE A 343 2.16 1.20 -22.96
CA PHE A 343 0.72 1.13 -23.22
C PHE A 343 0.37 0.19 -24.39
N LEU A 344 -0.88 -0.31 -24.42
CA LEU A 344 -1.35 -1.18 -25.49
C LEU A 344 -1.24 -0.49 -26.87
N GLY A 345 -0.69 -1.20 -27.86
CA GLY A 345 -0.44 -0.65 -29.20
C GLY A 345 0.59 0.48 -29.26
N ASP A 346 1.38 0.67 -28.21
CA ASP A 346 2.31 1.80 -28.02
C ASP A 346 1.59 3.16 -28.11
N ASP A 347 0.30 3.17 -27.73
CA ASP A 347 -0.57 4.32 -27.71
C ASP A 347 -1.16 4.56 -26.30
N PRO A 348 -0.75 5.63 -25.61
CA PRO A 348 -1.34 6.02 -24.33
C PRO A 348 -2.85 6.31 -24.38
N ALA A 349 -3.45 6.52 -25.57
CA ALA A 349 -4.90 6.73 -25.69
C ALA A 349 -5.72 5.44 -25.48
N SER A 350 -5.08 4.27 -25.54
CA SER A 350 -5.68 2.97 -25.20
C SER A 350 -5.98 2.80 -23.71
N TYR A 351 -5.34 3.60 -22.85
CA TYR A 351 -5.50 3.52 -21.41
C TYR A 351 -6.79 4.19 -20.94
N LEU A 352 -7.60 3.45 -20.18
CA LEU A 352 -8.80 3.94 -19.53
C LEU A 352 -8.90 3.38 -18.12
N SER A 353 -9.05 4.25 -17.12
CA SER A 353 -9.33 3.84 -15.74
C SER A 353 -10.37 4.74 -15.09
N GLY A 354 -11.60 4.25 -14.90
CA GLY A 354 -12.70 5.01 -14.30
C GLY A 354 -12.96 6.38 -14.95
N SER A 355 -13.17 6.43 -16.27
CA SER A 355 -13.14 7.61 -17.18
C SER A 355 -11.78 8.29 -17.40
N SER A 356 -10.79 8.06 -16.54
CA SER A 356 -9.50 8.75 -16.58
C SER A 356 -8.57 8.16 -17.64
N LYS A 357 -8.20 8.97 -18.63
CA LYS A 357 -7.18 8.66 -19.66
C LYS A 357 -5.81 9.16 -19.24
N VAL A 358 -4.74 8.74 -19.94
CA VAL A 358 -3.39 9.30 -19.73
C VAL A 358 -3.40 10.81 -19.96
N GLY A 359 -3.00 11.59 -18.96
CA GLY A 359 -3.04 13.04 -19.06
C GLY A 359 -2.90 13.76 -17.72
N ARG A 360 -2.89 15.09 -17.79
CA ARG A 360 -3.09 16.01 -16.67
C ARG A 360 -3.94 17.19 -17.16
N ASP A 361 -5.10 17.40 -16.55
CA ASP A 361 -5.93 18.59 -16.79
C ASP A 361 -5.57 19.75 -15.84
N ILE A 362 -6.26 20.88 -16.00
CA ILE A 362 -6.06 22.08 -15.17
C ILE A 362 -6.39 21.85 -13.68
N ASN A 363 -7.26 20.89 -13.39
CA ASN A 363 -7.67 20.48 -12.04
C ASN A 363 -6.72 19.42 -11.45
N ASN A 364 -5.60 19.11 -12.12
CA ASN A 364 -4.65 18.06 -11.76
C ASN A 364 -5.18 16.62 -11.88
N ALA A 365 -6.32 16.40 -12.55
CA ALA A 365 -6.89 15.08 -12.79
C ALA A 365 -6.32 14.44 -14.07
N GLY A 366 -6.33 13.12 -14.13
CA GLY A 366 -5.80 12.32 -15.23
C GLY A 366 -4.93 11.15 -14.75
N SER A 367 -4.91 10.07 -15.53
CA SER A 367 -4.12 8.88 -15.23
C SER A 367 -2.67 9.14 -15.62
N PHE A 368 -1.71 8.65 -14.84
CA PHE A 368 -0.28 8.96 -15.03
C PHE A 368 0.01 10.48 -15.12
N ALA A 369 -0.74 11.31 -14.39
CA ALA A 369 -0.53 12.77 -14.34
C ALA A 369 0.89 13.17 -13.92
N GLY A 370 1.65 12.27 -13.28
CA GLY A 370 3.08 12.42 -13.01
C GLY A 370 3.94 12.59 -14.26
N LEU A 371 3.58 12.01 -15.41
CA LEU A 371 4.31 12.20 -16.69
C LEU A 371 4.48 13.69 -17.03
N PHE A 372 3.47 14.49 -16.69
CA PHE A 372 3.33 15.92 -16.96
C PHE A 372 3.88 16.82 -15.83
N ARG A 373 4.60 16.27 -14.85
CA ARG A 373 5.16 16.99 -13.68
C ARG A 373 6.69 16.94 -13.62
N PRO A 374 7.38 18.03 -13.27
CA PRO A 374 8.84 18.02 -13.10
C PRO A 374 9.25 17.15 -11.90
N GLY A 375 8.57 17.29 -10.75
CA GLY A 375 8.84 16.53 -9.52
C GLY A 375 8.56 15.02 -9.55
N ALA A 376 8.09 14.46 -10.67
CA ALA A 376 8.01 13.01 -10.86
C ALA A 376 9.24 12.44 -11.59
N THR A 377 10.19 13.28 -12.02
CA THR A 377 11.41 12.81 -12.70
C THR A 377 12.27 11.99 -11.73
N GLY A 378 12.70 10.80 -12.16
CA GLY A 378 13.47 9.88 -11.32
C GLY A 378 12.63 8.98 -10.41
N VAL A 379 11.30 8.95 -10.54
CA VAL A 379 10.44 7.98 -9.82
C VAL A 379 10.74 6.55 -10.30
N VAL A 380 11.01 5.67 -9.34
CA VAL A 380 11.24 4.24 -9.57
C VAL A 380 9.95 3.47 -9.31
N PHE A 381 9.69 2.47 -10.14
CA PHE A 381 8.60 1.51 -10.01
C PHE A 381 9.20 0.14 -9.71
N ASP A 382 8.82 -0.48 -8.59
CA ASP A 382 9.41 -1.74 -8.12
C ASP A 382 8.40 -2.61 -7.33
N GLN A 383 8.90 -3.70 -6.72
CA GLN A 383 8.14 -4.66 -5.89
C GLN A 383 6.87 -5.25 -6.54
N GLY A 384 6.88 -5.32 -7.87
CA GLY A 384 5.83 -5.89 -8.70
C GLY A 384 5.46 -7.30 -8.26
N ALA A 385 4.16 -7.59 -8.21
CA ALA A 385 3.66 -8.94 -7.98
C ALA A 385 2.27 -9.11 -8.60
N ILE A 386 1.93 -10.36 -8.92
CA ILE A 386 0.58 -10.72 -9.35
C ILE A 386 -0.41 -10.39 -8.22
N GLY A 387 -1.48 -9.69 -8.58
CA GLY A 387 -2.68 -9.60 -7.77
C GLY A 387 -3.58 -10.78 -8.11
N PHE A 388 -4.31 -10.66 -9.22
CA PHE A 388 -5.23 -11.67 -9.74
C PHE A 388 -5.39 -11.54 -11.27
N TYR A 389 -6.04 -12.52 -11.88
CA TYR A 389 -6.35 -12.52 -13.33
C TYR A 389 -7.81 -12.17 -13.59
N ARG A 390 -8.05 -11.48 -14.71
CA ARG A 390 -9.39 -11.27 -15.27
C ARG A 390 -9.75 -12.44 -16.20
N PRO A 391 -11.04 -12.70 -16.48
CA PRO A 391 -11.47 -13.84 -17.31
C PRO A 391 -10.90 -13.85 -18.74
N ASN A 392 -10.50 -12.68 -19.24
CA ASN A 392 -9.88 -12.50 -20.56
C ASN A 392 -8.34 -12.61 -20.53
N GLY A 393 -7.74 -13.02 -19.41
CA GLY A 393 -6.30 -13.14 -19.24
C GLY A 393 -5.57 -11.83 -18.92
N ASP A 394 -6.26 -10.68 -18.81
CA ASP A 394 -5.64 -9.45 -18.34
C ASP A 394 -5.18 -9.60 -16.86
N VAL A 395 -3.98 -9.13 -16.57
CA VAL A 395 -3.35 -9.24 -15.24
C VAL A 395 -3.63 -7.98 -14.44
N VAL A 396 -4.17 -8.13 -13.23
CA VAL A 396 -4.15 -7.07 -12.21
C VAL A 396 -2.91 -7.29 -11.35
N LEU A 397 -1.99 -6.34 -11.39
CA LEU A 397 -0.70 -6.40 -10.70
C LEU A 397 -0.63 -5.36 -9.57
N LYS A 398 0.07 -5.71 -8.50
CA LYS A 398 0.44 -4.82 -7.40
C LYS A 398 1.81 -4.21 -7.71
N TYR A 399 2.02 -2.94 -7.40
CA TYR A 399 3.32 -2.28 -7.57
C TYR A 399 3.59 -1.27 -6.43
N HIS A 400 4.86 -0.94 -6.27
CA HIS A 400 5.34 0.12 -5.40
C HIS A 400 5.97 1.23 -6.26
N THR A 401 5.92 2.47 -5.78
CA THR A 401 6.70 3.58 -6.35
C THR A 401 7.43 4.33 -5.26
N ILE A 402 8.65 4.76 -5.58
CA ILE A 402 9.46 5.63 -4.74
C ILE A 402 9.97 6.84 -5.54
N ASP A 403 9.84 8.05 -4.99
CA ASP A 403 10.44 9.26 -5.57
C ASP A 403 11.90 9.47 -5.13
N VAL A 404 12.54 10.47 -5.71
CA VAL A 404 13.91 10.90 -5.38
C VAL A 404 14.08 11.43 -3.95
N LEU A 405 12.99 11.63 -3.21
CA LEU A 405 12.96 12.05 -1.80
C LEU A 405 12.66 10.87 -0.85
N GLY A 406 12.53 9.64 -1.36
CA GLY A 406 12.23 8.46 -0.57
C GLY A 406 10.75 8.33 -0.15
N ASN A 407 9.83 9.00 -0.85
CA ASN A 407 8.39 8.87 -0.61
C ASN A 407 7.83 7.65 -1.35
N ALA A 408 7.21 6.75 -0.59
CA ALA A 408 6.73 5.44 -0.99
C ALA A 408 5.19 5.39 -1.10
N THR A 409 4.66 4.76 -2.14
CA THR A 409 3.22 4.42 -2.25
C THR A 409 3.00 3.07 -2.92
N PHE A 410 1.89 2.40 -2.58
CA PHE A 410 1.43 1.16 -3.23
C PHE A 410 0.08 1.36 -3.93
N ASP A 411 -0.05 0.85 -5.15
CA ASP A 411 -1.34 0.78 -5.86
C ASP A 411 -1.39 -0.45 -6.79
N THR A 412 -2.44 -0.55 -7.61
CA THR A 412 -2.61 -1.62 -8.61
C THR A 412 -2.62 -1.08 -10.03
N LEU A 413 -2.17 -1.87 -11.00
CA LEU A 413 -2.35 -1.61 -12.44
C LEU A 413 -3.02 -2.79 -13.12
N VAL A 414 -3.63 -2.53 -14.28
CA VAL A 414 -4.18 -3.57 -15.17
C VAL A 414 -3.42 -3.57 -16.49
N ALA A 415 -2.87 -4.73 -16.84
CA ALA A 415 -2.07 -4.92 -18.04
C ALA A 415 -2.52 -6.15 -18.84
N ARG A 416 -2.44 -6.04 -20.17
CA ARG A 416 -2.71 -7.12 -21.11
C ARG A 416 -1.41 -7.81 -21.53
N PRO A 417 -1.33 -9.15 -21.52
CA PRO A 417 -0.22 -9.85 -22.16
C PRO A 417 -0.34 -9.76 -23.70
N VAL A 418 0.74 -9.33 -24.36
CA VAL A 418 0.87 -9.26 -25.82
C VAL A 418 2.24 -9.80 -26.20
N GLY A 419 2.29 -11.00 -26.79
CA GLY A 419 3.56 -11.63 -27.21
C GLY A 419 4.57 -11.83 -26.07
N GLY A 420 4.10 -12.18 -24.87
CA GLY A 420 4.94 -12.29 -23.66
C GLY A 420 5.26 -10.96 -22.96
N VAL A 421 4.84 -9.83 -23.51
CA VAL A 421 5.08 -8.49 -22.94
C VAL A 421 3.79 -7.94 -22.32
N LEU A 422 3.82 -7.53 -21.06
CA LEU A 422 2.70 -6.81 -20.44
C LEU A 422 2.63 -5.36 -20.93
N LYS A 423 1.44 -4.95 -21.38
CA LYS A 423 1.08 -3.60 -21.85
C LYS A 423 -0.08 -3.04 -21.02
N LEU A 424 0.05 -1.82 -20.52
CA LEU A 424 -0.95 -1.15 -19.70
C LEU A 424 -2.22 -0.83 -20.49
N ILE A 425 -3.37 -1.12 -19.85
CA ILE A 425 -4.71 -0.78 -20.35
C ILE A 425 -5.55 -0.01 -19.32
N GLY A 426 -5.25 -0.14 -18.03
CA GLY A 426 -6.13 0.39 -16.97
C GLY A 426 -7.38 -0.47 -16.80
N ASN A 427 -8.23 -0.14 -15.82
CA ASN A 427 -9.35 -1.01 -15.47
C ASN A 427 -10.45 -1.12 -16.55
N GLN A 428 -10.43 -0.25 -17.57
CA GLN A 428 -11.39 -0.11 -18.68
C GLN A 428 -12.81 0.31 -18.24
N TYR A 429 -12.95 0.83 -17.02
CA TYR A 429 -14.23 1.29 -16.47
C TYR A 429 -14.55 2.74 -16.80
N VAL A 430 -15.85 3.02 -16.90
CA VAL A 430 -16.40 4.32 -17.27
C VAL A 430 -16.51 5.24 -16.06
N TYR A 431 -16.72 4.71 -14.85
CA TYR A 431 -16.86 5.52 -13.64
C TYR A 431 -15.78 5.23 -12.60
N SER A 432 -15.29 6.31 -11.96
CA SER A 432 -14.29 6.23 -10.90
C SER A 432 -14.94 5.77 -9.60
N ALA A 433 -14.70 4.52 -9.27
CA ALA A 433 -15.12 3.88 -8.03
C ALA A 433 -14.13 2.76 -7.67
N SER A 434 -14.16 2.32 -6.41
CA SER A 434 -13.37 1.19 -5.92
C SER A 434 -13.98 0.59 -4.66
N VAL A 435 -13.91 -0.74 -4.52
CA VAL A 435 -14.05 -1.42 -3.23
C VAL A 435 -12.67 -1.73 -2.67
N ARG A 436 -12.40 -1.33 -1.42
CA ARG A 436 -11.17 -1.66 -0.71
C ARG A 436 -11.51 -2.13 0.70
N PRO A 437 -10.92 -3.22 1.23
CA PRO A 437 -11.06 -3.55 2.65
C PRO A 437 -10.46 -2.39 3.47
N SER A 438 -11.05 -2.11 4.62
CA SER A 438 -10.65 -0.98 5.46
C SER A 438 -10.66 -1.32 6.94
N VAL A 439 -9.70 -0.76 7.66
CA VAL A 439 -9.71 -0.68 9.13
C VAL A 439 -9.61 0.76 9.59
N GLU A 440 -10.28 1.05 10.69
CA GLU A 440 -10.29 2.36 11.32
C GLU A 440 -9.80 2.27 12.76
N ASP A 441 -9.04 3.27 13.17
CA ASP A 441 -8.74 3.61 14.54
C ASP A 441 -9.38 4.97 14.84
N ARG A 442 -10.47 4.98 15.62
CA ARG A 442 -11.25 6.18 15.91
C ARG A 442 -11.00 6.62 17.34
N GLU A 443 -10.30 7.75 17.45
CA GLU A 443 -9.80 8.32 18.69
C GLU A 443 -10.61 9.56 19.09
N PHE A 444 -11.31 9.50 20.21
CA PHE A 444 -12.06 10.59 20.81
C PHE A 444 -11.17 11.28 21.84
N ILE A 445 -10.38 12.26 21.39
CA ILE A 445 -9.35 12.91 22.23
C ILE A 445 -9.92 13.53 23.52
N ASN A 446 -11.21 13.89 23.51
CA ASN A 446 -11.94 14.46 24.63
C ASN A 446 -12.81 13.43 25.40
N SER A 447 -12.80 12.15 25.01
CA SER A 447 -13.52 11.04 25.66
C SER A 447 -12.85 9.67 25.41
N PRO A 448 -11.56 9.49 25.75
CA PRO A 448 -10.74 8.36 25.28
C PRO A 448 -11.19 6.97 25.78
N ALA A 449 -12.08 6.91 26.77
CA ALA A 449 -12.73 5.66 27.17
C ALA A 449 -13.57 5.03 26.04
N PHE A 450 -13.99 5.81 25.04
CA PHE A 450 -14.78 5.36 23.89
C PHE A 450 -13.96 5.20 22.61
N ASP A 451 -12.63 5.32 22.67
CA ASP A 451 -11.74 4.99 21.56
C ASP A 451 -12.02 3.56 21.07
N TYR A 452 -12.15 3.39 19.76
CA TYR A 452 -12.52 2.09 19.19
C TYR A 452 -11.83 1.83 17.85
N VAL A 453 -11.71 0.56 17.50
CA VAL A 453 -11.32 0.13 16.16
C VAL A 453 -12.50 -0.49 15.42
N ALA A 454 -12.55 -0.29 14.10
CA ALA A 454 -13.57 -0.88 13.23
C ALA A 454 -12.95 -1.52 11.99
N THR A 455 -13.70 -2.44 11.39
CA THR A 455 -13.33 -3.20 10.21
C THR A 455 -14.50 -3.29 9.23
N GLY A 456 -14.19 -3.33 7.94
CA GLY A 456 -15.18 -3.40 6.86
C GLY A 456 -14.59 -3.01 5.52
N TYR A 457 -15.31 -2.20 4.74
CA TYR A 457 -14.90 -1.81 3.38
C TYR A 457 -15.16 -0.33 3.10
N ASN A 458 -14.24 0.31 2.38
CA ASN A 458 -14.48 1.59 1.72
C ASN A 458 -15.11 1.34 0.33
N LEU A 459 -16.37 1.74 0.18
CA LEU A 459 -17.17 1.65 -1.06
C LEU A 459 -17.12 3.01 -1.80
N PHE A 460 -15.93 3.42 -2.21
CA PHE A 460 -15.74 4.74 -2.81
C PHE A 460 -16.39 4.82 -4.20
N VAL A 461 -17.21 5.85 -4.42
CA VAL A 461 -17.68 6.30 -5.74
C VAL A 461 -17.52 7.81 -5.82
N ALA A 462 -16.88 8.32 -6.88
CA ALA A 462 -16.72 9.75 -7.08
C ALA A 462 -18.06 10.46 -7.29
N ASN A 463 -18.27 11.60 -6.65
CA ASN A 463 -19.47 12.41 -6.81
C ASN A 463 -19.34 13.28 -8.07
N ILE A 464 -19.90 12.79 -9.18
CA ILE A 464 -19.81 13.44 -10.48
C ILE A 464 -21.05 14.31 -10.68
N ASN A 465 -20.84 15.61 -10.86
CA ASN A 465 -21.86 16.54 -11.32
C ASN A 465 -21.72 16.84 -12.83
N ASP A 466 -22.82 17.24 -13.45
CA ASP A 466 -22.88 17.80 -14.80
C ASP A 466 -22.35 19.25 -14.83
N SER A 467 -22.40 19.89 -16.01
CA SER A 467 -21.94 21.29 -16.18
C SER A 467 -22.84 22.33 -15.49
N GLY A 468 -24.06 21.97 -15.09
CA GLY A 468 -24.97 22.79 -14.30
C GLY A 468 -24.83 22.58 -12.79
N GLY A 469 -23.99 21.64 -12.35
CA GLY A 469 -23.82 21.27 -10.94
C GLY A 469 -24.82 20.22 -10.44
N ASN A 470 -25.64 19.63 -11.31
CA ASN A 470 -26.58 18.57 -10.92
C ASN A 470 -25.85 17.22 -10.83
N PRO A 471 -26.22 16.32 -9.90
CA PRO A 471 -25.66 14.97 -9.85
C PRO A 471 -25.88 14.17 -11.14
N LEU A 472 -24.86 13.44 -11.59
CA LEU A 472 -24.94 12.53 -12.73
C LEU A 472 -25.75 11.26 -12.39
N PHE A 473 -25.64 10.79 -11.15
CA PHE A 473 -26.25 9.55 -10.66
C PHE A 473 -27.43 9.84 -9.74
N ALA A 474 -28.51 9.06 -9.86
CA ALA A 474 -29.58 9.03 -8.86
C ALA A 474 -29.17 8.18 -7.64
N LYS A 475 -28.47 7.07 -7.88
CA LYS A 475 -27.91 6.15 -6.88
C LYS A 475 -26.86 5.23 -7.51
N VAL A 476 -26.08 4.56 -6.67
CA VAL A 476 -25.30 3.36 -7.04
C VAL A 476 -25.71 2.23 -6.10
N LEU A 477 -26.02 1.06 -6.66
CA LEU A 477 -26.20 -0.16 -5.88
C LEU A 477 -24.89 -0.94 -5.86
N VAL A 478 -24.48 -1.42 -4.70
CA VAL A 478 -23.22 -2.17 -4.51
C VAL A 478 -23.56 -3.53 -3.90
N THR A 479 -23.43 -4.57 -4.71
CA THR A 479 -23.64 -5.96 -4.30
C THR A 479 -22.33 -6.57 -3.82
N ALA A 480 -22.34 -7.10 -2.62
CA ALA A 480 -21.22 -7.77 -1.97
C ALA A 480 -21.10 -9.26 -2.37
N PRO A 481 -19.97 -9.93 -2.10
CA PRO A 481 -19.77 -11.35 -2.44
C PRO A 481 -20.76 -12.31 -1.76
N ASP A 482 -21.38 -11.89 -0.66
CA ASP A 482 -22.42 -12.62 0.08
C ASP A 482 -23.85 -12.31 -0.39
N GLY A 483 -24.00 -11.49 -1.44
CA GLY A 483 -25.27 -11.05 -2.00
C GLY A 483 -25.91 -9.85 -1.29
N GLN A 484 -25.31 -9.30 -0.23
CA GLN A 484 -25.84 -8.09 0.43
C GLN A 484 -25.73 -6.87 -0.50
N VAL A 485 -26.80 -6.05 -0.54
CA VAL A 485 -26.86 -4.87 -1.42
C VAL A 485 -26.86 -3.58 -0.60
N TYR A 486 -25.87 -2.74 -0.85
CA TYR A 486 -25.71 -1.42 -0.25
C TYR A 486 -26.09 -0.34 -1.26
N THR A 487 -26.65 0.79 -0.80
CA THR A 487 -27.01 1.92 -1.68
C THR A 487 -26.16 3.14 -1.34
N LEU A 488 -25.54 3.74 -2.35
CA LEU A 488 -24.90 5.05 -2.24
C LEU A 488 -25.67 6.11 -3.04
N LYS A 489 -25.69 7.34 -2.54
CA LYS A 489 -26.39 8.49 -3.16
C LYS A 489 -25.50 9.74 -3.21
N PRO A 490 -25.69 10.63 -4.21
CA PRO A 490 -24.98 11.91 -4.25
C PRO A 490 -25.22 12.73 -2.99
N THR A 491 -24.22 13.53 -2.58
CA THR A 491 -24.37 14.48 -1.49
C THR A 491 -23.79 15.83 -1.89
N VAL A 492 -24.54 16.91 -1.68
CA VAL A 492 -24.10 18.28 -1.98
C VAL A 492 -22.95 18.67 -1.03
N GLY A 493 -21.88 19.25 -1.59
CA GLY A 493 -20.67 19.66 -0.83
C GLY A 493 -19.64 18.55 -0.62
N ASN A 494 -19.85 17.34 -1.14
CA ASN A 494 -18.95 16.20 -0.92
C ASN A 494 -18.35 15.61 -2.20
N SER A 495 -17.11 15.11 -2.10
CA SER A 495 -16.34 14.57 -3.23
C SER A 495 -16.72 13.14 -3.64
N TYR A 496 -17.50 12.43 -2.82
CA TYR A 496 -17.93 11.05 -3.02
C TYR A 496 -19.40 10.85 -2.64
N LEU A 497 -20.02 9.77 -3.13
CA LEU A 497 -21.40 9.41 -2.77
C LEU A 497 -21.45 8.86 -1.34
N GLY A 498 -22.44 9.29 -0.55
CA GLY A 498 -22.66 8.78 0.79
C GLY A 498 -23.41 7.45 0.78
N LEU A 499 -23.01 6.51 1.65
CA LEU A 499 -23.74 5.29 1.94
C LEU A 499 -25.05 5.63 2.69
N THR A 500 -26.16 4.98 2.33
CA THR A 500 -27.44 5.12 3.04
C THR A 500 -27.60 4.02 4.10
N ASN A 501 -28.43 4.27 5.11
CA ASN A 501 -28.93 3.19 5.97
C ASN A 501 -29.90 2.25 5.21
N SER A 502 -30.39 1.20 5.89
CA SER A 502 -31.34 0.22 5.36
C SER A 502 -32.69 0.82 4.90
N ALA A 503 -33.08 1.99 5.41
CA ALA A 503 -34.26 2.74 4.97
C ALA A 503 -33.98 3.65 3.75
N GLY A 504 -32.77 3.60 3.17
CA GLY A 504 -32.38 4.42 2.02
C GLY A 504 -32.09 5.89 2.35
N VAL A 505 -31.89 6.23 3.63
CA VAL A 505 -31.65 7.60 4.13
C VAL A 505 -30.16 7.88 4.33
N LEU A 506 -29.70 9.05 3.88
CA LEU A 506 -28.36 9.58 4.14
C LEU A 506 -28.29 10.24 5.53
N VAL A 507 -27.92 9.46 6.56
CA VAL A 507 -27.77 9.99 7.93
C VAL A 507 -26.40 10.66 8.15
N SER A 508 -25.34 10.08 7.60
CA SER A 508 -23.99 10.65 7.53
C SER A 508 -23.44 10.55 6.11
N VAL A 509 -22.33 11.24 5.85
CA VAL A 509 -21.63 11.18 4.57
C VAL A 509 -20.35 10.40 4.78
N THR A 510 -20.41 9.12 4.47
CA THR A 510 -19.29 8.21 4.53
C THR A 510 -19.46 7.16 3.44
N SER A 511 -18.36 6.78 2.79
CA SER A 511 -18.30 5.60 1.91
C SER A 511 -17.85 4.36 2.68
N ILE A 512 -17.55 4.47 3.98
CA ILE A 512 -17.03 3.38 4.80
C ILE A 512 -18.19 2.56 5.37
N LEU A 513 -18.36 1.35 4.83
CA LEU A 513 -19.20 0.29 5.36
C LEU A 513 -18.47 -0.37 6.55
N ARG A 514 -18.89 -0.06 7.77
CA ARG A 514 -18.39 -0.69 9.01
C ARG A 514 -19.17 -1.98 9.27
N LEU A 515 -18.50 -3.13 9.18
CA LEU A 515 -19.10 -4.44 9.43
C LEU A 515 -18.99 -4.88 10.89
N ALA A 516 -17.90 -4.50 11.57
CA ALA A 516 -17.70 -4.77 12.99
C ALA A 516 -16.82 -3.70 13.66
N ALA A 517 -16.96 -3.55 14.97
CA ALA A 517 -16.17 -2.66 15.81
C ALA A 517 -16.01 -3.19 17.24
N LEU A 518 -15.05 -2.64 17.97
CA LEU A 518 -14.80 -2.88 19.39
C LEU A 518 -14.04 -1.72 20.03
N TYR A 519 -14.39 -1.38 21.27
CA TYR A 519 -13.63 -0.42 22.06
C TYR A 519 -12.20 -0.92 22.29
N ARG A 520 -11.24 0.00 22.26
CA ARG A 520 -9.83 -0.26 22.62
C ARG A 520 -9.68 -0.56 24.10
N ASN A 521 -10.44 0.13 24.94
CA ASN A 521 -10.55 -0.18 26.35
C ASN A 521 -11.52 -1.35 26.54
N SER A 522 -11.00 -2.53 26.90
CA SER A 522 -11.81 -3.74 27.14
C SER A 522 -12.75 -3.62 28.35
N ALA A 523 -12.55 -2.63 29.23
CA ALA A 523 -13.48 -2.33 30.32
C ALA A 523 -14.68 -1.47 29.88
N THR A 524 -14.68 -0.91 28.67
CA THR A 524 -15.81 -0.11 28.15
C THR A 524 -16.90 -1.05 27.61
N ALA A 525 -18.06 -1.04 28.26
CA ALA A 525 -19.20 -1.88 27.89
C ALA A 525 -19.99 -1.35 26.68
N GLY A 526 -20.74 -2.26 26.03
CA GLY A 526 -21.59 -1.97 24.86
C GLY A 526 -20.85 -2.10 23.52
N ASN A 527 -21.50 -1.71 22.42
CA ASN A 527 -20.90 -1.69 21.09
C ASN A 527 -20.62 -0.24 20.65
N PRO A 528 -19.52 0.07 19.95
CA PRO A 528 -19.30 1.37 19.32
C PRO A 528 -20.45 1.83 18.40
N ALA A 529 -21.13 0.89 17.73
CA ALA A 529 -22.30 1.16 16.89
C ALA A 529 -23.50 1.74 17.67
N ASP A 530 -23.61 1.48 18.97
CA ASP A 530 -24.69 2.02 19.80
C ASP A 530 -24.50 3.53 20.05
N ARG A 531 -23.25 4.03 20.03
CA ARG A 531 -22.90 5.44 20.25
C ARG A 531 -22.72 6.22 18.94
N GLU A 532 -22.14 5.59 17.92
CA GLU A 532 -21.88 6.21 16.61
C GLU A 532 -22.83 5.73 15.50
N GLY A 533 -24.04 5.27 15.83
CA GLY A 533 -24.96 4.61 14.87
C GLY A 533 -25.20 5.33 13.53
N SER A 534 -25.04 6.65 13.48
CA SER A 534 -25.06 7.43 12.23
C SER A 534 -23.96 7.09 11.20
N VAL A 535 -22.91 6.34 11.58
CA VAL A 535 -21.86 5.87 10.67
C VAL A 535 -21.77 4.34 10.56
N PHE A 536 -22.67 3.60 11.23
CA PHE A 536 -22.80 2.15 11.13
C PHE A 536 -24.04 1.81 10.29
N LEU A 537 -23.85 1.81 8.97
CA LEU A 537 -24.94 1.76 7.97
C LEU A 537 -25.09 0.40 7.28
N GLY A 538 -24.30 -0.58 7.72
CA GLY A 538 -24.32 -1.95 7.20
C GLY A 538 -25.36 -2.86 7.87
N PRO A 539 -25.20 -4.19 7.75
CA PRO A 539 -25.95 -5.13 8.58
C PRO A 539 -25.66 -4.94 10.08
N ALA A 540 -26.41 -5.65 10.92
CA ALA A 540 -26.03 -5.82 12.32
C ALA A 540 -24.58 -6.29 12.45
N GLN A 541 -23.89 -5.84 13.50
CA GLN A 541 -22.45 -6.05 13.71
C GLN A 541 -22.05 -7.52 13.56
N LEU A 542 -21.18 -7.81 12.59
CA LEU A 542 -20.75 -9.17 12.29
C LEU A 542 -19.83 -9.70 13.39
N ASN A 543 -19.98 -11.00 13.69
CA ASN A 543 -19.03 -11.72 14.55
C ASN A 543 -17.81 -12.19 13.76
N ASP A 544 -16.75 -12.60 14.47
CA ASP A 544 -15.47 -13.00 13.86
C ASP A 544 -15.61 -14.20 12.92
N ALA A 545 -16.51 -15.16 13.18
CA ALA A 545 -16.75 -16.28 12.27
C ALA A 545 -17.38 -15.83 10.93
N GLN A 546 -18.30 -14.86 10.97
CA GLN A 546 -18.86 -14.25 9.76
C GLN A 546 -17.79 -13.46 8.98
N LEU A 547 -16.89 -12.75 9.68
CA LEU A 547 -15.78 -12.03 9.06
C LEU A 547 -14.73 -12.97 8.44
N VAL A 548 -14.48 -14.14 9.05
CA VAL A 548 -13.62 -15.20 8.48
C VAL A 548 -14.25 -15.89 7.26
N ALA A 549 -15.58 -15.93 7.16
CA ALA A 549 -16.28 -16.54 6.03
C ALA A 549 -16.18 -15.71 4.73
N LEU A 550 -15.99 -14.38 4.85
CA LEU A 550 -15.55 -13.53 3.74
C LEU A 550 -14.23 -14.06 3.17
N ARG A 551 -13.95 -13.82 1.88
CA ARG A 551 -12.73 -14.32 1.23
C ARG A 551 -11.84 -13.20 0.76
N ASP A 552 -10.54 -13.43 0.82
CA ASP A 552 -9.59 -12.72 -0.04
C ASP A 552 -10.02 -12.90 -1.50
N GLU A 553 -9.86 -11.88 -2.33
CA GLU A 553 -10.34 -11.90 -3.71
C GLU A 553 -11.87 -12.05 -3.89
N GLY A 554 -12.65 -11.64 -2.89
CA GLY A 554 -14.10 -11.48 -3.01
C GLY A 554 -14.50 -10.48 -4.10
N VAL A 555 -15.51 -10.82 -4.91
CA VAL A 555 -16.00 -10.00 -6.02
C VAL A 555 -17.26 -9.23 -5.63
N TRP A 556 -17.22 -7.94 -5.89
CA TRP A 556 -18.29 -6.98 -5.69
C TRP A 556 -18.80 -6.50 -7.04
N SER A 557 -20.06 -6.08 -7.14
CA SER A 557 -20.62 -5.43 -8.33
C SER A 557 -21.16 -4.05 -7.97
N MET A 558 -20.92 -3.06 -8.81
CA MET A 558 -21.51 -1.72 -8.69
C MET A 558 -22.37 -1.41 -9.91
N GLU A 559 -23.68 -1.21 -9.69
CA GLU A 559 -24.64 -0.76 -10.71
C GLU A 559 -24.93 0.74 -10.54
N PHE A 560 -24.63 1.52 -11.56
CA PHE A 560 -24.75 2.98 -11.59
C PHE A 560 -26.05 3.38 -12.28
N PHE A 561 -26.95 4.04 -11.54
CA PHE A 561 -28.22 4.55 -12.05
C PHE A 561 -28.09 6.05 -12.32
N HIS A 562 -28.29 6.49 -13.55
CA HIS A 562 -28.26 7.92 -13.91
C HIS A 562 -29.50 8.66 -13.40
N VAL A 563 -29.39 9.98 -13.24
CA VAL A 563 -30.58 10.86 -13.07
C VAL A 563 -31.40 10.91 -14.36
N ASP A 564 -30.70 10.97 -15.50
CA ASP A 564 -31.30 10.83 -16.82
C ASP A 564 -31.63 9.36 -17.12
N ALA A 565 -32.88 8.98 -16.85
CA ALA A 565 -33.38 7.62 -17.03
C ALA A 565 -33.41 7.12 -18.50
N THR A 566 -33.05 7.96 -19.48
CA THR A 566 -32.85 7.51 -20.88
C THR A 566 -31.47 6.88 -21.10
N LYS A 567 -30.52 7.13 -20.20
CA LYS A 567 -29.20 6.50 -20.22
C LYS A 567 -29.27 5.11 -19.56
N PRO A 568 -28.72 4.06 -20.18
CA PRO A 568 -28.70 2.74 -19.58
C PRO A 568 -27.76 2.70 -18.37
N ASN A 569 -28.14 1.95 -17.35
CA ASN A 569 -27.28 1.67 -16.20
C ASN A 569 -25.95 1.06 -16.65
N VAL A 570 -24.88 1.40 -15.94
CA VAL A 570 -23.56 0.77 -16.12
C VAL A 570 -23.29 -0.16 -14.96
N VAL A 571 -22.73 -1.34 -15.21
CA VAL A 571 -22.31 -2.31 -14.19
C VAL A 571 -20.78 -2.45 -14.25
N GLN A 572 -20.12 -2.40 -13.08
CA GLN A 572 -18.65 -2.55 -12.97
C GLN A 572 -18.31 -3.46 -11.79
N SER A 573 -17.56 -4.54 -12.03
CA SER A 573 -17.17 -5.51 -10.99
C SER A 573 -15.83 -5.16 -10.34
N TYR A 574 -15.67 -5.41 -9.04
CA TYR A 574 -14.47 -5.12 -8.27
C TYR A 574 -14.07 -6.32 -7.43
N ARG A 575 -12.92 -6.91 -7.75
CA ARG A 575 -12.28 -7.96 -6.93
C ARG A 575 -11.29 -7.29 -5.97
N THR A 576 -11.43 -7.53 -4.67
CA THR A 576 -10.46 -7.02 -3.68
C THR A 576 -9.18 -7.86 -3.70
N LEU A 577 -8.12 -7.42 -3.01
CA LEU A 577 -6.92 -8.25 -2.79
C LEU A 577 -6.92 -8.91 -1.41
N LYS A 578 -7.73 -8.41 -0.48
CA LYS A 578 -7.97 -8.97 0.85
C LYS A 578 -9.43 -8.83 1.26
N ARG A 579 -9.88 -9.66 2.20
CA ARG A 579 -11.10 -9.42 2.99
C ARG A 579 -10.89 -8.35 4.05
N ALA A 580 -12.00 -7.86 4.61
CA ALA A 580 -11.98 -7.14 5.89
C ALA A 580 -11.40 -8.06 6.99
N PRO A 581 -10.48 -7.58 7.85
CA PRO A 581 -9.99 -8.38 8.97
C PRO A 581 -11.07 -8.63 10.03
N THR A 582 -10.88 -9.65 10.86
CA THR A 582 -11.73 -9.90 12.04
C THR A 582 -11.49 -8.85 13.13
N ARG A 583 -12.25 -8.89 14.23
CA ARG A 583 -12.04 -7.97 15.35
C ARG A 583 -10.72 -8.26 16.06
N GLY A 584 -10.41 -9.53 16.31
CA GLY A 584 -9.13 -9.95 16.89
C GLY A 584 -7.93 -9.61 15.99
N GLU A 585 -8.05 -9.79 14.68
CA GLU A 585 -7.03 -9.39 13.70
C GLU A 585 -6.83 -7.87 13.68
N THR A 586 -7.92 -7.08 13.77
CA THR A 586 -7.86 -5.61 13.76
C THR A 586 -7.10 -5.06 14.97
N LEU A 587 -7.15 -5.73 16.13
CA LEU A 587 -6.36 -5.34 17.32
C LEU A 587 -4.85 -5.52 17.13
N GLN A 588 -4.40 -6.42 16.23
CA GLN A 588 -2.98 -6.63 15.95
C GLN A 588 -2.40 -5.56 15.00
N ILE A 589 -3.26 -4.77 14.34
CA ILE A 589 -2.84 -3.77 13.35
C ILE A 589 -2.28 -2.53 14.05
N ARG A 590 -1.08 -2.11 13.63
CA ARG A 590 -0.44 -0.88 14.09
C ARG A 590 -0.87 0.31 13.23
N PHE A 591 -1.32 1.37 13.89
CA PHE A 591 -1.76 2.62 13.26
C PHE A 591 -0.77 3.75 13.55
N LEU A 592 -0.93 4.87 12.83
CA LEU A 592 -0.28 6.14 13.13
C LEU A 592 -0.78 6.68 14.47
N ALA A 593 0.10 7.33 15.22
CA ALA A 593 -0.24 7.92 16.51
C ALA A 593 0.03 9.42 16.49
N LEU A 594 -0.85 10.22 17.11
CA LEU A 594 -0.56 11.62 17.41
C LEU A 594 0.68 11.72 18.30
N THR A 595 1.51 12.74 18.08
CA THR A 595 2.55 13.10 19.03
C THR A 595 1.91 13.59 20.34
N PRO A 596 2.55 13.40 21.51
CA PRO A 596 2.03 13.89 22.79
C PRO A 596 1.68 15.38 22.77
N GLU A 597 2.49 16.18 22.08
CA GLU A 597 2.35 17.62 21.91
C GLU A 597 1.16 17.98 21.01
N ALA A 598 0.93 17.21 19.93
CA ALA A 598 -0.25 17.39 19.09
C ALA A 598 -1.54 17.03 19.83
N ARG A 599 -1.53 15.92 20.57
CA ARG A 599 -2.66 15.48 21.41
C ARG A 599 -3.01 16.54 22.45
N SER A 600 -2.03 17.02 23.23
CA SER A 600 -2.28 18.01 24.29
C SER A 600 -2.77 19.34 23.73
N THR A 601 -2.22 19.78 22.60
CA THR A 601 -2.67 20.99 21.89
C THR A 601 -4.11 20.85 21.40
N LEU A 602 -4.46 19.74 20.74
CA LEU A 602 -5.83 19.52 20.24
C LEU A 602 -6.85 19.41 21.38
N VAL A 603 -6.51 18.75 22.49
CA VAL A 603 -7.39 18.67 23.67
C VAL A 603 -7.59 20.05 24.30
N SER A 604 -6.53 20.85 24.47
CA SER A 604 -6.66 22.17 25.10
C SER A 604 -7.60 23.10 24.32
N ILE A 605 -7.55 23.08 22.99
CA ILE A 605 -8.38 23.93 22.13
C ILE A 605 -9.79 23.37 21.86
N THR A 606 -10.03 22.05 21.94
CA THR A 606 -11.33 21.44 21.61
C THR A 606 -12.14 20.92 22.79
N SER A 607 -11.55 20.82 23.99
CA SER A 607 -12.21 20.26 25.19
C SER A 607 -13.55 20.91 25.53
N VAL A 608 -13.72 22.21 25.23
CA VAL A 608 -14.99 22.94 25.38
C VAL A 608 -15.78 23.01 24.07
N SER A 609 -15.16 23.48 22.98
CA SER A 609 -15.84 23.78 21.70
C SER A 609 -16.30 22.56 20.90
N LYS A 610 -15.71 21.39 21.15
CA LYS A 610 -15.93 20.12 20.42
C LYS A 610 -15.65 20.19 18.90
N SER A 611 -15.06 21.28 18.43
CA SER A 611 -14.83 21.62 17.02
C SER A 611 -13.75 22.71 16.89
N LEU A 612 -13.20 22.85 15.70
CA LEU A 612 -12.38 23.99 15.30
C LEU A 612 -13.16 24.82 14.28
N THR A 613 -13.16 26.15 14.45
CA THR A 613 -13.95 27.09 13.65
C THR A 613 -13.04 28.18 13.08
N PHE A 614 -13.17 28.49 11.80
CA PHE A 614 -12.38 29.52 11.12
C PHE A 614 -12.89 30.93 11.44
N GLY A 615 -11.93 31.84 11.67
CA GLY A 615 -12.20 33.25 11.99
C GLY A 615 -12.54 34.09 10.75
N ALA A 616 -12.53 35.42 10.90
CA ALA A 616 -12.73 36.36 9.79
C ALA A 616 -11.69 36.12 8.67
N THR A 617 -12.12 36.21 7.41
CA THR A 617 -11.24 35.97 6.26
C THR A 617 -10.24 37.11 6.07
N SER A 618 -9.07 36.80 5.52
CA SER A 618 -7.99 37.77 5.30
C SER A 618 -7.21 37.47 4.02
N ALA A 619 -6.75 38.51 3.33
CA ALA A 619 -5.86 38.39 2.19
C ALA A 619 -4.38 38.16 2.60
N THR A 620 -3.99 38.60 3.80
CA THR A 620 -2.61 38.54 4.30
C THR A 620 -2.35 37.32 5.19
N VAL A 621 -3.38 36.83 5.88
CA VAL A 621 -3.36 35.59 6.68
C VAL A 621 -4.59 34.75 6.33
N PRO A 622 -4.63 34.11 5.15
CA PRO A 622 -5.80 33.38 4.70
C PRO A 622 -6.15 32.22 5.62
N ASN A 623 -7.44 31.98 5.82
CA ASN A 623 -7.94 30.80 6.56
C ASN A 623 -7.55 29.50 5.84
N VAL A 624 -6.45 28.89 6.27
CA VAL A 624 -5.92 27.60 5.81
C VAL A 624 -5.70 26.72 7.04
N PHE A 625 -6.06 25.45 6.99
CA PHE A 625 -5.77 24.56 8.11
C PHE A 625 -4.32 24.06 8.03
N ASP A 626 -3.56 24.26 9.10
CA ASP A 626 -2.18 23.82 9.24
C ASP A 626 -2.06 22.87 10.44
N PHE A 627 -1.86 21.59 10.16
CA PHE A 627 -1.59 20.57 11.16
C PHE A 627 -0.07 20.36 11.29
N SER A 628 0.58 21.39 11.83
CA SER A 628 1.93 21.36 12.37
C SER A 628 1.95 22.06 13.73
N ILE A 629 2.53 21.41 14.75
CA ILE A 629 2.49 21.94 16.13
C ILE A 629 3.68 22.89 16.30
N ALA A 630 3.48 24.17 16.02
CA ALA A 630 4.57 25.16 15.93
C ALA A 630 5.70 24.71 14.96
N GLY A 631 5.33 24.06 13.86
CA GLY A 631 6.26 23.48 12.88
C GLY A 631 6.80 22.08 13.22
N GLN A 632 6.46 21.51 14.38
CA GLN A 632 6.86 20.15 14.78
C GLN A 632 5.93 19.06 14.17
N PRO A 633 6.42 17.80 14.08
CA PRO A 633 5.62 16.63 13.75
C PRO A 633 4.33 16.53 14.57
N ALA A 634 3.20 16.39 13.88
CA ALA A 634 1.89 16.22 14.49
C ALA A 634 1.51 14.74 14.70
N TRP A 635 2.18 13.81 14.00
CA TRP A 635 2.03 12.37 14.19
C TRP A 635 3.35 11.62 14.00
N SER A 636 3.38 10.37 14.46
CA SER A 636 4.44 9.39 14.25
C SER A 636 3.94 8.21 13.41
N VAL A 637 4.88 7.47 12.82
CA VAL A 637 4.62 6.20 12.11
C VAL A 637 5.38 5.11 12.87
N PRO A 638 4.71 4.34 13.74
CA PRO A 638 5.35 3.25 14.46
C PRO A 638 5.89 2.17 13.52
N GLU A 639 6.90 1.44 13.96
CA GLU A 639 7.43 0.31 13.20
C GLU A 639 6.35 -0.75 12.94
N GLY A 640 6.16 -1.09 11.66
CA GLY A 640 5.09 -1.99 11.19
C GLY A 640 3.77 -1.29 10.83
N SER A 641 3.65 0.03 11.06
CA SER A 641 2.56 0.85 10.52
C SER A 641 2.87 1.29 9.09
N VAL A 642 1.83 1.51 8.29
CA VAL A 642 1.94 2.10 6.95
C VAL A 642 1.87 3.64 7.05
N PRO A 643 2.77 4.41 6.40
CA PRO A 643 2.72 5.87 6.39
C PRO A 643 1.48 6.41 5.66
N ALA A 644 1.01 7.59 6.10
CA ALA A 644 -0.15 8.24 5.50
C ALA A 644 0.16 8.83 4.12
N ILE A 645 -0.79 8.65 3.20
CA ILE A 645 -0.76 9.16 1.82
C ILE A 645 -1.79 10.29 1.60
N ASN A 646 -2.68 10.51 2.57
CA ASN A 646 -3.67 11.58 2.56
C ASN A 646 -4.03 11.99 4.00
N PHE A 647 -4.29 13.28 4.18
CA PHE A 647 -4.90 13.85 5.38
C PHE A 647 -6.17 14.62 4.99
N ALA A 648 -7.23 14.49 5.76
CA ALA A 648 -8.52 15.12 5.50
C ALA A 648 -9.18 15.68 6.77
N ILE A 649 -10.00 16.70 6.61
CA ILE A 649 -10.86 17.29 7.65
C ILE A 649 -12.31 17.27 7.20
N PHE A 650 -13.23 17.00 8.13
CA PHE A 650 -14.65 16.82 7.86
C PHE A 650 -15.46 17.75 8.74
N GLY A 651 -16.33 18.53 8.11
CA GLY A 651 -16.97 19.66 8.79
C GLY A 651 -18.24 20.15 8.12
N ARG A 652 -18.61 21.38 8.47
CA ARG A 652 -19.73 22.13 7.92
C ARG A 652 -19.34 23.55 7.55
N ALA A 653 -19.92 24.03 6.46
CA ALA A 653 -19.98 25.43 6.08
C ALA A 653 -20.65 26.29 7.20
N PRO A 654 -20.57 27.62 7.13
CA PRO A 654 -21.09 28.50 8.17
C PRO A 654 -22.59 28.29 8.43
N THR A 655 -22.99 28.43 9.70
CA THR A 655 -24.41 28.40 10.08
C THR A 655 -25.06 29.75 9.77
N VAL A 656 -26.14 29.75 9.00
CA VAL A 656 -26.84 30.97 8.57
C VAL A 656 -28.28 30.92 9.06
N GLY A 657 -28.72 31.96 9.79
CA GLY A 657 -30.08 32.03 10.32
C GLY A 657 -30.48 30.88 11.26
N GLY A 658 -29.51 30.26 11.93
CA GLY A 658 -29.72 29.05 12.76
C GLY A 658 -29.76 27.73 11.98
N VAL A 659 -29.69 27.77 10.64
CA VAL A 659 -29.62 26.57 9.79
C VAL A 659 -28.16 26.15 9.61
N ALA A 660 -27.84 24.91 10.00
CA ALA A 660 -26.50 24.35 9.88
C ALA A 660 -26.07 24.24 8.41
N GLY A 661 -24.85 24.70 8.11
CA GLY A 661 -24.31 24.68 6.75
C GLY A 661 -24.09 23.28 6.17
N ALA A 662 -23.93 23.23 4.84
CA ALA A 662 -23.60 22.03 4.09
C ALA A 662 -22.34 21.34 4.62
N ARG A 663 -22.26 20.01 4.48
CA ARG A 663 -21.07 19.22 4.88
C ARG A 663 -19.97 19.37 3.82
N PHE A 664 -18.71 19.23 4.23
CA PHE A 664 -17.55 19.19 3.32
C PHE A 664 -16.52 18.13 3.75
N ASP A 665 -15.70 17.66 2.80
CA ASP A 665 -14.60 16.70 3.00
C ASP A 665 -13.31 17.16 2.30
N ASP A 666 -12.63 18.15 2.88
CA ASP A 666 -11.38 18.67 2.32
C ASP A 666 -10.18 17.83 2.73
N GLY A 667 -9.16 17.77 1.87
CA GLY A 667 -7.92 17.07 2.21
C GLY A 667 -6.76 17.34 1.25
N ALA A 668 -5.59 16.94 1.71
CA ALA A 668 -4.33 17.05 0.97
C ALA A 668 -3.70 15.68 0.76
N GLY A 669 -3.07 15.48 -0.40
CA GLY A 669 -2.15 14.34 -0.59
C GLY A 669 -0.91 14.53 0.26
N LEU A 670 -0.42 13.47 0.89
CA LEU A 670 0.79 13.48 1.70
C LEU A 670 1.91 12.72 1.02
N ALA A 671 3.12 13.27 1.12
CA ALA A 671 4.34 12.50 0.92
C ALA A 671 4.48 11.50 2.09
N SER A 672 4.93 10.27 1.85
CA SER A 672 4.94 9.23 2.91
C SER A 672 5.88 9.56 4.08
N GLN A 673 6.88 10.42 3.86
CA GLN A 673 7.76 10.92 4.92
C GLN A 673 7.19 12.13 5.68
N ALA A 674 6.07 12.72 5.22
CA ALA A 674 5.43 13.84 5.89
C ALA A 674 4.94 13.45 7.30
N ARG A 675 5.12 14.36 8.26
CA ARG A 675 4.59 14.27 9.63
C ARG A 675 3.76 15.51 10.01
N THR A 676 3.44 16.35 9.03
CA THR A 676 2.62 17.55 9.13
C THR A 676 1.76 17.65 7.87
N ALA A 677 0.64 18.37 7.94
CA ALA A 677 -0.28 18.56 6.81
C ALA A 677 -0.76 20.00 6.71
N LYS A 678 -1.02 20.49 5.50
CA LYS A 678 -1.79 21.72 5.27
C LYS A 678 -2.97 21.37 4.37
N VAL A 679 -4.17 21.83 4.73
CA VAL A 679 -5.38 21.60 3.95
C VAL A 679 -5.92 22.95 3.47
N LEU A 680 -6.09 23.05 2.15
CA LEU A 680 -6.68 24.18 1.46
C LEU A 680 -8.16 23.91 1.21
N CYS A 681 -8.97 24.97 1.24
CA CYS A 681 -10.40 24.88 0.95
C CYS A 681 -10.64 24.46 -0.50
N THR A 682 -11.43 23.40 -0.75
CA THR A 682 -11.69 22.88 -2.10
C THR A 682 -13.19 22.88 -2.41
N PRO A 683 -13.72 23.90 -3.11
CA PRO A 683 -15.16 24.00 -3.39
C PRO A 683 -15.61 22.90 -4.36
N GLN A 684 -16.65 22.14 -3.96
CA GLN A 684 -17.18 21.03 -4.75
C GLN A 684 -18.25 21.48 -5.79
N SER A 685 -18.70 22.74 -5.72
CA SER A 685 -19.66 23.34 -6.66
C SER A 685 -19.53 24.87 -6.77
N ILE A 686 -20.13 25.46 -7.80
CA ILE A 686 -20.32 26.92 -7.90
C ILE A 686 -21.28 27.35 -6.78
N GLY A 687 -20.77 28.08 -5.79
CA GLY A 687 -21.54 28.53 -4.62
C GLY A 687 -21.39 27.64 -3.39
N ASP A 688 -20.39 26.76 -3.33
CA ASP A 688 -20.07 25.97 -2.13
C ASP A 688 -19.65 26.87 -0.96
N PRO A 689 -20.46 27.01 0.11
CA PRO A 689 -20.32 28.08 1.10
C PRO A 689 -19.25 27.82 2.17
N HIS A 690 -18.56 26.67 2.16
CA HIS A 690 -17.46 26.44 3.10
C HIS A 690 -16.18 27.19 2.69
N CYS A 691 -16.05 27.57 1.41
CA CYS A 691 -14.95 28.37 0.88
C CYS A 691 -15.36 29.81 0.57
N ASP A 692 -14.42 30.73 0.77
CA ASP A 692 -14.51 32.12 0.33
C ASP A 692 -13.28 32.47 -0.53
N THR A 693 -13.56 33.11 -1.67
CA THR A 693 -12.57 33.82 -2.50
C THR A 693 -13.06 35.25 -2.79
N ALA A 694 -14.34 35.53 -2.54
CA ALA A 694 -15.01 36.73 -3.01
C ALA A 694 -14.72 37.95 -2.12
N ALA A 695 -14.59 37.76 -0.80
CA ALA A 695 -14.34 38.88 0.11
C ALA A 695 -12.89 39.40 0.05
N THR A 696 -11.92 38.56 -0.30
CA THR A 696 -10.48 38.86 -0.17
C THR A 696 -9.68 38.68 -1.46
N GLY A 697 -10.24 38.05 -2.49
CA GLY A 697 -9.53 37.63 -3.70
C GLY A 697 -8.63 36.39 -3.52
N VAL A 698 -8.61 35.79 -2.33
CA VAL A 698 -7.76 34.63 -2.00
C VAL A 698 -8.63 33.48 -1.47
N LEU A 699 -8.60 32.34 -2.17
CA LEU A 699 -9.33 31.13 -1.80
C LEU A 699 -8.90 30.62 -0.42
N GLN A 700 -9.86 30.56 0.50
CA GLN A 700 -9.66 30.17 1.90
C GLN A 700 -10.97 29.63 2.51
N TYR A 701 -10.93 29.12 3.74
CA TYR A 701 -12.16 28.76 4.46
C TYR A 701 -12.97 29.99 4.84
N ALA A 702 -14.27 29.95 4.59
CA ALA A 702 -15.20 31.01 4.97
C ALA A 702 -15.28 31.15 6.51
N GLN A 703 -15.56 32.37 6.97
CA GLN A 703 -15.73 32.66 8.39
C GLN A 703 -16.91 31.85 8.97
N GLY A 704 -16.68 31.17 10.09
CA GLY A 704 -17.69 30.33 10.73
C GLY A 704 -17.82 28.91 10.15
N THR A 705 -17.08 28.58 9.09
CA THR A 705 -16.85 27.18 8.70
C THR A 705 -16.19 26.46 9.88
N SER A 706 -16.61 25.23 10.17
CA SER A 706 -16.08 24.46 11.30
C SER A 706 -15.93 22.97 10.99
N PHE A 707 -15.00 22.30 11.66
CA PHE A 707 -14.80 20.85 11.55
C PHE A 707 -14.58 20.22 12.93
N ASN A 708 -14.99 18.96 13.09
CA ASN A 708 -14.92 18.23 14.36
C ASN A 708 -14.28 16.84 14.24
N TYR A 709 -13.78 16.50 13.05
CA TYR A 709 -13.15 15.22 12.76
C TYR A 709 -12.01 15.40 11.75
N MET A 710 -10.87 14.78 12.03
CA MET A 710 -9.71 14.70 11.13
C MET A 710 -9.38 13.24 10.83
N GLN A 711 -8.76 12.96 9.69
CA GLN A 711 -8.42 11.60 9.27
C GLN A 711 -7.09 11.55 8.52
N LEU A 712 -6.17 10.72 8.99
CA LEU A 712 -5.04 10.23 8.19
C LEU A 712 -5.47 8.94 7.48
N ASN A 713 -5.09 8.79 6.22
CA ASN A 713 -5.34 7.60 5.41
C ASN A 713 -4.01 7.03 4.90
N SER A 714 -3.78 5.74 5.14
CA SER A 714 -2.66 4.94 4.62
C SER A 714 -3.18 3.76 3.79
N ARG A 715 -2.37 3.26 2.85
CA ARG A 715 -2.74 2.08 2.04
C ARG A 715 -1.59 1.08 1.99
N SER A 716 -1.85 -0.15 2.43
CA SER A 716 -0.87 -1.25 2.39
C SER A 716 -0.64 -1.78 0.97
N ARG A 717 0.39 -2.61 0.78
CA ARG A 717 0.68 -3.28 -0.51
C ARG A 717 -0.54 -4.01 -1.07
N ASP A 718 -1.25 -4.74 -0.22
CA ASP A 718 -2.44 -5.53 -0.58
C ASP A 718 -3.73 -4.71 -0.51
N GLN A 719 -3.64 -3.39 -0.61
CA GLN A 719 -4.75 -2.45 -0.78
C GLN A 719 -5.76 -2.42 0.39
N LEU A 720 -5.32 -2.81 1.59
CA LEU A 720 -6.03 -2.50 2.83
C LEU A 720 -5.84 -0.99 3.11
N GLU A 721 -6.95 -0.27 3.28
CA GLU A 721 -6.91 1.13 3.72
C GLU A 721 -6.94 1.18 5.26
N LEU A 722 -6.02 1.93 5.84
CA LEU A 722 -5.93 2.17 7.28
C LEU A 722 -6.26 3.63 7.54
N PHE A 723 -7.29 3.87 8.34
CA PHE A 723 -7.73 5.21 8.67
C PHE A 723 -7.48 5.50 10.16
N LYS A 724 -6.69 6.53 10.46
CA LYS A 724 -6.55 7.07 11.81
C LYS A 724 -7.45 8.29 11.92
N GLY A 725 -8.61 8.10 12.54
CA GLY A 725 -9.62 9.12 12.80
C GLY A 725 -9.42 9.80 14.16
N ILE A 726 -9.58 11.11 14.20
CA ILE A 726 -9.40 11.94 15.39
C ILE A 726 -10.67 12.78 15.55
N ALA A 727 -11.49 12.48 16.55
CA ALA A 727 -12.77 13.11 16.83
C ALA A 727 -12.68 14.08 18.01
N PHE A 728 -13.20 15.30 17.82
CA PHE A 728 -13.19 16.37 18.83
C PHE A 728 -14.45 16.40 19.69
N TYR A 729 -15.52 15.77 19.24
CA TYR A 729 -16.77 15.61 19.99
C TYR A 729 -16.64 14.55 21.08
N THR A 730 -17.60 14.56 22.01
CA THR A 730 -17.55 13.77 23.25
C THR A 730 -18.77 12.89 23.43
N TYR A 731 -18.57 11.74 24.05
CA TYR A 731 -19.63 10.87 24.54
C TYR A 731 -19.66 10.92 26.07
N THR A 732 -20.83 11.11 26.65
CA THR A 732 -21.05 10.92 28.10
C THR A 732 -21.04 9.43 28.42
N PRO A 733 -20.45 8.98 29.55
CA PRO A 733 -20.46 7.59 29.98
C PRO A 733 -21.85 6.94 29.95
#